data_AF-A0A7W1YVT2-F1
#
_entry.id   AF-A0A7W1YVT2-F1
#
_cell.length_a   1.000
_cell.length_b   1.000
_cell.length_c   1.000
_cell.angle_alpha   90.00
_cell.angle_beta   90.00
_cell.angle_gamma   90.00
#
_symmetry.space_group_name_H-M   'P 1'
#
loop_
_entity.id
_entity.type
_entity.pdbx_description
1 polymer ?
#
loop_
_entity_poly.entity_id
_entity_poly.type
_entity_poly.pdbx_seq_one_letter_code
_entity_poly.pdbx_strand_id
1 'polypeptide(L)'
;MLNAIPVAIDLIKDDTQAFDANRRVDPILKNTKTQRIVDVAIPFLCLYRPTAVAVQVGLGCMKSGKLSSRALTHFRAGDWKNFTKTSFKLALVITSTALTILLPSAQLLASQSYHLFNTLYKLQQGLVNRQWNDALSACLELLVTTIFLASVIQGAAELIALSMILQALKELYGSIHDLRKGLYLEGVAKLAMAAIRGHQACPHIRTAHRNLFGSELTKEKFEEFVESEEKETLDQFLVRNNISGHIKGITFESFQDKTINNVKLQDCTFTEQSADVVFANVKFTNCSFKDSSFWHTLFQNCSFQHSNFTDAVLNECTFNQVTFFASDFTRACFNDSIMQKVNFHACTLLETNFHAVQAKNSKIVNSDLTDCLLLGTKKQFTILGGTPHKITRPVVGLAWNFRFNGAYAVYINKAIQKEKAISLKFDYEPFEMDTFDLKKEVEGLVTHINANKPYHMLSRADEMLRLAPEDSQIGQISKKMAELMVHIDALALPGGEDVEELFYKDKPLHEDINYVRSVMEFAAVREAVATKTPTIGICRGSQLVNVYFGGTLRNVDHHFDELHDLRVNDSVPAAERDFFKGIIGADQFAGVSMHHQAIDQVGKDLTVVIDVDGSPEASVSKDRNFVLTQFHPEFAELYRESLGTQDTTMEDLQRQREIYSNALQLDPDNTGAAAVVRLMDKSIEHLREIETKFNEVEAAKNQRFFTHLIRRQMQKSA
;
A
#
# COMPACT_ATOMS: atom_id res chain seq x y z
N MET A 1 -24.91 -18.54 18.26
CA MET A 1 -25.18 -19.54 19.32
C MET A 1 -26.16 -19.04 20.38
N LEU A 2 -26.01 -17.84 20.97
CA LEU A 2 -27.06 -17.27 21.86
C LEU A 2 -28.43 -17.11 21.16
N ASN A 3 -28.45 -16.89 19.84
CA ASN A 3 -29.68 -16.83 19.04
C ASN A 3 -30.31 -18.19 18.68
N ALA A 4 -29.65 -19.32 18.98
CA ALA A 4 -30.21 -20.66 18.73
C ALA A 4 -31.07 -21.17 19.89
N ILE A 5 -30.92 -20.57 21.07
CA ILE A 5 -31.67 -20.93 22.28
C ILE A 5 -33.16 -20.53 22.16
N PRO A 6 -33.52 -19.34 21.65
CA PRO A 6 -34.93 -19.00 21.37
C PRO A 6 -35.56 -19.91 20.31
N VAL A 7 -34.83 -20.23 19.23
CA VAL A 7 -35.31 -21.11 18.15
C VAL A 7 -35.59 -22.54 18.64
N ALA A 8 -34.74 -23.06 19.53
CA ALA A 8 -35.00 -24.35 20.18
C ALA A 8 -36.18 -24.30 21.15
N ILE A 9 -36.38 -23.19 21.87
CA ILE A 9 -37.54 -22.97 22.74
C ILE A 9 -38.84 -22.85 21.93
N ASP A 10 -38.79 -22.21 20.75
CA ASP A 10 -39.96 -22.07 19.87
C ASP A 10 -40.30 -23.38 19.14
N LEU A 11 -39.31 -24.16 18.72
CA LEU A 11 -39.52 -25.54 18.23
C LEU A 11 -40.15 -26.46 19.28
N ILE A 12 -39.84 -26.24 20.57
CA ILE A 12 -40.44 -26.96 21.71
C ILE A 12 -41.89 -26.48 21.95
N LYS A 13 -42.23 -25.23 21.62
CA LYS A 13 -43.60 -24.70 21.73
C LYS A 13 -44.50 -25.16 20.59
N ASP A 14 -44.00 -25.19 19.36
CA ASP A 14 -44.82 -25.57 18.19
C ASP A 14 -45.22 -27.07 18.21
N ASP A 15 -44.38 -27.95 18.77
CA ASP A 15 -44.69 -29.38 18.88
C ASP A 15 -45.71 -29.70 20.00
N THR A 16 -46.05 -28.71 20.85
CA THR A 16 -47.12 -28.85 21.86
C THR A 16 -48.52 -28.59 21.31
N GLN A 17 -48.67 -28.13 20.06
CA GLN A 17 -49.98 -27.94 19.40
C GLN A 17 -50.37 -29.04 18.40
N ALA A 18 -49.49 -30.00 18.10
CA ALA A 18 -49.73 -31.07 17.12
C ALA A 18 -49.91 -32.48 17.72
N PHE A 19 -50.41 -32.60 18.96
CA PHE A 19 -50.76 -33.90 19.55
C PHE A 19 -52.27 -34.12 19.58
N ASP A 20 -52.77 -34.67 18.48
CA ASP A 20 -54.13 -35.18 18.33
C ASP A 20 -54.40 -36.33 19.32
N ALA A 21 -55.52 -36.20 19.99
CA ALA A 21 -55.94 -36.93 21.16
C ALA A 21 -56.67 -38.20 20.78
N ASN A 22 -55.97 -39.30 20.41
CA ASN A 22 -56.64 -40.62 20.42
C ASN A 22 -55.79 -41.91 20.33
N ARG A 23 -54.57 -41.98 20.87
CA ARG A 23 -53.92 -43.29 21.09
C ARG A 23 -53.23 -43.43 22.45
N ARG A 24 -53.98 -44.09 23.34
CA ARG A 24 -53.59 -44.86 24.55
C ARG A 24 -52.42 -44.30 25.36
N VAL A 25 -52.84 -43.51 26.34
CA VAL A 25 -52.14 -43.18 27.58
C VAL A 25 -51.79 -44.48 28.33
N ASP A 26 -50.51 -44.61 28.70
CA ASP A 26 -50.06 -45.42 29.83
C ASP A 26 -49.28 -44.48 30.78
N PRO A 27 -49.22 -44.75 32.09
CA PRO A 27 -49.76 -43.83 33.09
C PRO A 27 -48.66 -43.00 33.74
N ILE A 28 -49.07 -41.80 34.12
CA ILE A 28 -48.34 -40.79 34.88
C ILE A 28 -47.87 -41.38 36.23
N LEU A 29 -46.53 -41.51 36.38
CA LEU A 29 -45.70 -41.63 37.61
C LEU A 29 -44.57 -42.68 37.52
N LYS A 30 -43.67 -42.60 36.51
CA LYS A 30 -42.30 -43.16 36.56
C LYS A 30 -41.26 -42.28 35.84
N ASN A 31 -41.09 -41.06 36.33
CA ASN A 31 -39.91 -40.16 36.28
C ASN A 31 -38.89 -40.25 35.08
N THR A 32 -39.34 -40.16 33.82
CA THR A 32 -38.44 -40.19 32.63
C THR A 32 -38.31 -38.86 31.87
N LYS A 33 -39.34 -38.01 31.81
CA LYS A 33 -39.25 -36.73 31.05
C LYS A 33 -38.29 -35.71 31.68
N THR A 34 -38.42 -35.45 32.99
CA THR A 34 -37.51 -34.54 33.71
C THR A 34 -36.08 -35.07 33.72
N GLN A 35 -35.91 -36.38 33.89
CA GLN A 35 -34.59 -37.02 33.81
C GLN A 35 -33.96 -36.84 32.42
N ARG A 36 -34.72 -37.03 31.34
CA ARG A 36 -34.23 -36.83 29.96
C ARG A 36 -33.86 -35.38 29.67
N ILE A 37 -34.65 -34.42 30.13
CA ILE A 37 -34.33 -32.98 30.01
C ILE A 37 -33.05 -32.65 30.77
N VAL A 38 -32.91 -33.15 32.01
CA VAL A 38 -31.70 -32.98 32.82
C VAL A 38 -30.49 -33.63 32.15
N ASP A 39 -30.62 -34.86 31.65
CA ASP A 39 -29.54 -35.60 30.98
C ASP A 39 -29.08 -34.90 29.70
N VAL A 40 -29.99 -34.24 28.99
CA VAL A 40 -29.70 -33.42 27.81
C VAL A 40 -29.06 -32.07 28.19
N ALA A 41 -29.47 -31.45 29.29
CA ALA A 41 -28.97 -30.14 29.72
C ALA A 41 -27.58 -30.21 30.37
N ILE A 42 -27.26 -31.30 31.08
CA ILE A 42 -26.00 -31.46 31.83
C ILE A 42 -24.75 -31.21 30.97
N PRO A 43 -24.59 -31.78 29.76
CA PRO A 43 -23.42 -31.52 28.92
C PRO A 43 -23.20 -30.04 28.60
N PHE A 44 -24.28 -29.28 28.40
CA PHE A 44 -24.21 -27.85 28.10
C PHE A 44 -23.91 -27.01 29.35
N LEU A 45 -24.49 -27.36 30.50
CA LEU A 45 -24.15 -26.72 31.78
C LEU A 45 -22.69 -26.92 32.18
N CYS A 46 -22.10 -28.06 31.76
CA CYS A 46 -20.69 -28.36 31.94
C CYS A 46 -19.76 -27.56 30.99
N LEU A 47 -20.28 -26.84 29.99
CA LEU A 47 -19.47 -25.93 29.17
C LEU A 47 -19.02 -24.68 29.95
N TYR A 48 -19.79 -24.29 30.97
CA TYR A 48 -19.46 -23.18 31.85
C TYR A 48 -18.70 -23.71 33.08
N ARG A 49 -17.42 -23.33 33.22
CA ARG A 49 -16.50 -23.88 34.23
C ARG A 49 -17.04 -23.84 35.68
N PRO A 50 -17.62 -22.73 36.17
CA PRO A 50 -18.13 -22.67 37.55
C PRO A 50 -19.25 -23.67 37.84
N THR A 51 -20.17 -23.87 36.89
CA THR A 51 -21.28 -24.83 37.04
C THR A 51 -20.82 -26.26 36.82
N ALA A 52 -19.81 -26.49 35.97
CA ALA A 52 -19.28 -27.82 35.69
C ALA A 52 -18.76 -28.53 36.95
N VAL A 53 -18.00 -27.84 37.81
CA VAL A 53 -17.45 -28.42 39.05
C VAL A 53 -18.59 -28.81 40.00
N ALA A 54 -19.55 -27.92 40.22
CA ALA A 54 -20.69 -28.17 41.10
C ALA A 54 -21.55 -29.35 40.60
N VAL A 55 -21.84 -29.40 39.30
CA VAL A 55 -22.61 -30.47 38.67
C VAL A 55 -21.85 -31.81 38.75
N GLN A 56 -20.55 -31.83 38.49
CA GLN A 56 -19.73 -33.04 38.56
C GLN A 56 -19.62 -33.58 39.98
N VAL A 57 -19.40 -32.72 40.97
CA VAL A 57 -19.38 -33.12 42.40
C VAL A 57 -20.73 -33.68 42.80
N GLY A 58 -21.83 -33.01 42.44
CA GLY A 58 -23.19 -33.49 42.71
C GLY A 58 -23.48 -34.86 42.10
N LEU A 59 -23.15 -35.05 40.81
CA LEU A 59 -23.30 -36.34 40.11
C LEU A 59 -22.41 -37.43 40.72
N GLY A 60 -21.17 -37.10 41.11
CA GLY A 60 -20.22 -37.98 41.76
C GLY A 60 -20.73 -38.48 43.12
N CYS A 61 -21.26 -37.58 43.94
CA CYS A 61 -21.91 -37.91 45.21
C CYS A 61 -23.13 -38.81 45.02
N MET A 62 -24.01 -38.51 44.06
CA MET A 62 -25.17 -39.36 43.76
C MET A 62 -24.77 -40.76 43.28
N LYS A 63 -23.76 -40.85 42.38
CA LYS A 63 -23.25 -42.14 41.89
C LYS A 63 -22.61 -42.94 43.01
N SER A 64 -21.83 -42.29 43.88
CA SER A 64 -21.23 -42.93 45.05
C SER A 64 -22.31 -43.50 45.97
N GLY A 65 -23.36 -42.73 46.29
CA GLY A 65 -24.48 -43.23 47.09
C GLY A 65 -25.16 -44.47 46.49
N LYS A 66 -25.44 -44.45 45.18
CA LYS A 66 -26.04 -45.61 44.47
C LYS A 66 -25.11 -46.83 44.46
N LEU A 67 -23.81 -46.64 44.22
CA LEU A 67 -22.82 -47.72 44.20
C LEU A 67 -22.58 -48.29 45.60
N SER A 68 -22.54 -47.46 46.64
CA SER A 68 -22.44 -47.91 48.04
C SER A 68 -23.63 -48.79 48.43
N SER A 69 -24.85 -48.37 48.07
CA SER A 69 -26.06 -49.17 48.32
C SER A 69 -26.03 -50.52 47.59
N ARG A 70 -25.58 -50.54 46.32
CA ARG A 70 -25.42 -51.78 45.54
C ARG A 70 -24.32 -52.68 46.09
N ALA A 71 -23.17 -52.12 46.46
CA ALA A 71 -22.07 -52.88 47.06
C ALA A 71 -22.54 -53.53 48.37
N LEU A 72 -23.23 -52.78 49.23
CA LEU A 72 -23.79 -53.31 50.48
C LEU A 72 -24.80 -54.45 50.22
N THR A 73 -25.59 -54.33 49.14
CA THR A 73 -26.55 -55.37 48.74
C THR A 73 -25.83 -56.65 48.30
N HIS A 74 -24.79 -56.55 47.47
CA HIS A 74 -23.99 -57.70 47.05
C HIS A 74 -23.24 -58.35 48.22
N PHE A 75 -22.72 -57.53 49.15
CA PHE A 75 -22.07 -58.02 50.38
C PHE A 75 -23.03 -58.85 51.22
N ARG A 76 -24.24 -58.33 51.48
CA ARG A 76 -25.28 -59.04 52.25
C ARG A 76 -25.76 -60.32 51.57
N ALA A 77 -25.71 -60.36 50.24
CA ALA A 77 -26.08 -61.54 49.45
C ALA A 77 -24.95 -62.58 49.31
N GLY A 78 -23.74 -62.32 49.85
CA GLY A 78 -22.58 -63.21 49.70
C GLY A 78 -22.00 -63.25 48.28
N ASP A 79 -22.39 -62.32 47.39
CA ASP A 79 -21.92 -62.24 46.00
C ASP A 79 -20.59 -61.47 45.94
N TRP A 80 -19.51 -62.15 46.34
CA TRP A 80 -18.18 -61.56 46.45
C TRP A 80 -17.63 -61.04 45.11
N LYS A 81 -18.01 -61.66 43.99
CA LYS A 81 -17.56 -61.23 42.65
C LYS A 81 -18.12 -59.86 42.29
N ASN A 82 -19.44 -59.67 42.45
CA ASN A 82 -20.06 -58.37 42.16
C ASN A 82 -19.82 -57.35 43.27
N PHE A 83 -19.62 -57.78 44.52
CA PHE A 83 -19.19 -56.91 45.60
C PHE A 83 -17.84 -56.26 45.29
N THR A 84 -16.79 -57.05 45.04
CA THR A 84 -15.45 -56.53 44.73
C THR A 84 -15.47 -55.61 43.51
N LYS A 85 -16.21 -55.98 42.46
CA LYS A 85 -16.39 -55.15 41.26
C LYS A 85 -17.08 -53.82 41.57
N THR A 86 -18.15 -53.84 42.36
CA THR A 86 -18.93 -52.64 42.69
C THR A 86 -18.17 -51.74 43.65
N SER A 87 -17.44 -52.31 44.60
CA SER A 87 -16.55 -51.60 45.53
C SER A 87 -15.38 -50.94 44.81
N PHE A 88 -14.77 -51.59 43.82
CA PHE A 88 -13.73 -50.97 42.99
C PHE A 88 -14.28 -49.79 42.17
N LYS A 89 -15.49 -49.94 41.57
CA LYS A 89 -16.18 -48.84 40.89
C LYS A 89 -16.50 -47.69 41.84
N LEU A 90 -16.94 -48.00 43.05
CA LEU A 90 -17.21 -47.01 44.09
C LEU A 90 -15.94 -46.23 44.44
N ALA A 91 -14.81 -46.94 44.65
CA ALA A 91 -13.53 -46.31 44.93
C ALA A 91 -13.12 -45.33 43.81
N LEU A 92 -13.18 -45.75 42.55
CA LEU A 92 -12.85 -44.87 41.41
C LEU A 92 -13.75 -43.63 41.34
N VAL A 93 -15.05 -43.78 41.59
CA VAL A 93 -16.00 -42.65 41.58
C VAL A 93 -15.74 -41.70 42.75
N ILE A 94 -15.50 -42.22 43.96
CA ILE A 94 -15.16 -41.40 45.13
C ILE A 94 -13.84 -40.65 44.89
N THR A 95 -12.80 -41.34 44.42
CA THR A 95 -11.50 -40.75 44.10
C THR A 95 -11.63 -39.67 43.02
N SER A 96 -12.36 -39.93 41.94
CA SER A 96 -12.62 -38.93 40.89
C SER A 96 -13.42 -37.72 41.40
N THR A 97 -14.42 -37.94 42.26
CA THR A 97 -15.22 -36.86 42.87
C THR A 97 -14.37 -36.00 43.80
N ALA A 98 -13.54 -36.62 44.65
CA ALA A 98 -12.61 -35.90 45.53
C ALA A 98 -11.55 -35.11 44.76
N LEU A 99 -10.98 -35.70 43.71
CA LEU A 99 -10.01 -35.03 42.84
C LEU A 99 -10.63 -33.87 42.05
N THR A 100 -11.95 -33.86 41.81
CA THR A 100 -12.65 -32.73 41.16
C THR A 100 -12.50 -31.45 41.98
N ILE A 101 -12.37 -31.57 43.30
CA ILE A 101 -12.23 -30.45 44.24
C ILE A 101 -10.75 -30.13 44.50
N LEU A 102 -9.91 -31.16 44.62
CA LEU A 102 -8.54 -31.01 45.13
C LEU A 102 -7.47 -30.83 44.04
N LEU A 103 -7.59 -31.53 42.91
CA LEU A 103 -6.57 -31.55 41.85
C LEU A 103 -7.23 -31.78 40.47
N PRO A 104 -7.73 -30.73 39.80
CA PRO A 104 -8.56 -30.87 38.59
C PRO A 104 -7.90 -31.60 37.42
N SER A 105 -6.57 -31.53 37.30
CA SER A 105 -5.80 -32.25 36.26
C SER A 105 -5.76 -33.77 36.48
N ALA A 106 -5.64 -34.22 37.74
CA ALA A 106 -5.65 -35.64 38.09
C ALA A 106 -7.06 -36.26 38.04
N GLN A 107 -8.09 -35.44 38.24
CA GLN A 107 -9.49 -35.86 38.12
C GLN A 107 -9.83 -36.41 36.74
N LEU A 108 -9.35 -35.75 35.69
CA LEU A 108 -9.63 -36.13 34.31
C LEU A 108 -9.06 -37.53 34.03
N LEU A 109 -7.84 -37.81 34.47
CA LEU A 109 -7.20 -39.13 34.33
C LEU A 109 -7.99 -40.22 35.07
N ALA A 110 -8.44 -39.97 36.30
CA ALA A 110 -9.22 -40.93 37.08
C ALA A 110 -10.60 -41.22 36.45
N SER A 111 -11.29 -40.18 35.97
CA SER A 111 -12.59 -40.30 35.31
C SER A 111 -12.48 -41.03 33.97
N GLN A 112 -11.49 -40.69 33.15
CA GLN A 112 -11.26 -41.35 31.87
C GLN A 112 -10.80 -42.80 32.05
N SER A 113 -10.04 -43.11 33.10
CA SER A 113 -9.69 -44.49 33.46
C SER A 113 -10.92 -45.34 33.79
N TYR A 114 -11.88 -44.77 34.53
CA TYR A 114 -13.18 -45.43 34.79
C TYR A 114 -13.98 -45.66 33.50
N HIS A 115 -13.99 -44.67 32.59
CA HIS A 115 -14.62 -44.79 31.28
C HIS A 115 -13.96 -45.86 30.40
N LEU A 116 -12.62 -45.88 30.34
CA LEU A 116 -11.85 -46.87 29.60
C LEU A 116 -12.16 -48.29 30.08
N PHE A 117 -12.16 -48.50 31.41
CA PHE A 117 -12.47 -49.80 32.01
C PHE A 117 -13.89 -50.28 31.67
N ASN A 118 -14.90 -49.41 31.77
CA ASN A 118 -16.27 -49.78 31.40
C ASN A 118 -16.42 -50.05 29.90
N THR A 119 -15.69 -49.33 29.05
CA THR A 119 -15.75 -49.49 27.59
C THR A 119 -15.08 -50.79 27.16
N LEU A 120 -13.92 -51.13 27.74
CA LEU A 120 -13.28 -52.44 27.57
C LEU A 120 -14.20 -53.59 28.00
N TYR A 121 -14.94 -53.41 29.10
CA TYR A 121 -15.91 -54.40 29.56
C TYR A 121 -17.10 -54.54 28.59
N LYS A 122 -17.62 -53.44 28.05
CA LYS A 122 -18.68 -53.48 27.02
C LYS A 122 -18.19 -54.16 25.76
N LEU A 123 -16.96 -53.88 25.32
CA LEU A 123 -16.35 -54.56 24.18
C LEU A 123 -16.27 -56.06 24.42
N GLN A 124 -15.76 -56.47 25.59
CA GLN A 124 -15.68 -57.88 25.96
C GLN A 124 -17.05 -58.57 25.94
N GLN A 125 -18.07 -57.95 26.54
CA GLN A 125 -19.43 -58.49 26.53
C GLN A 125 -20.03 -58.56 25.13
N GLY A 126 -19.84 -57.52 24.31
CA GLY A 126 -20.31 -57.49 22.93
C GLY A 126 -19.66 -58.59 22.08
N LEU A 127 -18.36 -58.83 22.25
CA LEU A 127 -17.64 -59.92 21.57
C LEU A 127 -18.13 -61.30 22.04
N VAL A 128 -18.28 -61.50 23.36
CA VAL A 128 -18.77 -62.78 23.94
C VAL A 128 -20.20 -63.08 23.50
N ASN A 129 -21.07 -62.08 23.46
CA ASN A 129 -22.48 -62.22 23.09
C ASN A 129 -22.72 -62.10 21.57
N ARG A 130 -21.67 -61.99 20.75
CA ARG A 130 -21.72 -61.80 19.28
C ARG A 130 -22.53 -60.58 18.82
N GLN A 131 -22.56 -59.53 19.63
CA GLN A 131 -23.18 -58.24 19.33
C GLN A 131 -22.16 -57.30 18.66
N TRP A 132 -21.91 -57.51 17.36
CA TRP A 132 -20.83 -56.85 16.62
C TRP A 132 -20.95 -55.32 16.54
N ASN A 133 -22.18 -54.78 16.48
CA ASN A 133 -22.38 -53.33 16.45
C ASN A 133 -22.00 -52.67 17.79
N ASP A 134 -22.31 -53.32 18.91
CA ASP A 134 -21.96 -52.84 20.24
C ASP A 134 -20.44 -52.95 20.48
N ALA A 135 -19.82 -54.02 19.98
CA ALA A 135 -18.38 -54.20 19.99
C ALA A 135 -17.65 -53.12 19.14
N LEU A 136 -18.11 -52.87 17.91
CA LEU A 136 -17.53 -51.85 17.03
C LEU A 136 -17.68 -50.45 17.62
N SER A 137 -18.86 -50.13 18.18
CA SER A 137 -19.08 -48.88 18.91
C SER A 137 -18.09 -48.74 20.07
N ALA A 138 -17.89 -49.80 20.85
CA ALA A 138 -16.93 -49.78 21.96
C ALA A 138 -15.48 -49.58 21.48
N CYS A 139 -15.07 -50.17 20.35
CA CYS A 139 -13.74 -49.93 19.77
C CYS A 139 -13.52 -48.47 19.37
N LEU A 140 -14.52 -47.84 18.74
CA LEU A 140 -14.46 -46.41 18.39
C LEU A 140 -14.41 -45.54 19.66
N GLU A 141 -15.16 -45.90 20.69
CA GLU A 141 -15.11 -45.21 21.98
C GLU A 141 -13.72 -45.31 22.63
N LEU A 142 -13.06 -46.47 22.55
CA LEU A 142 -11.69 -46.65 23.03
C LEU A 142 -10.71 -45.75 22.26
N LEU A 143 -10.77 -45.73 20.93
CA LEU A 143 -9.90 -44.91 20.10
C LEU A 143 -10.02 -43.42 20.45
N VAL A 144 -11.25 -42.91 20.56
CA VAL A 144 -11.52 -41.51 20.93
C VAL A 144 -10.97 -41.19 22.32
N THR A 145 -11.18 -42.10 23.28
CA THR A 145 -10.74 -41.92 24.68
C THR A 145 -9.22 -41.95 24.78
N THR A 146 -8.55 -42.84 24.05
CA THR A 146 -7.09 -42.96 24.04
C THR A 146 -6.43 -41.74 23.42
N ILE A 147 -6.94 -41.25 22.27
CA ILE A 147 -6.40 -40.04 21.63
C ILE A 147 -6.63 -38.81 22.51
N PHE A 148 -7.79 -38.72 23.18
CA PHE A 148 -8.04 -37.67 24.16
C PHE A 148 -7.05 -37.73 25.33
N LEU A 149 -6.80 -38.91 25.90
CA LEU A 149 -5.85 -39.07 26.99
C LEU A 149 -4.43 -38.70 26.55
N ALA A 150 -4.02 -39.11 25.36
CA ALA A 150 -2.74 -38.71 24.76
C ALA A 150 -2.64 -37.19 24.60
N SER A 151 -3.72 -36.52 24.14
CA SER A 151 -3.76 -35.07 24.00
C SER A 151 -3.62 -34.34 25.34
N VAL A 152 -4.21 -34.89 26.41
CA VAL A 152 -4.12 -34.32 27.77
C VAL A 152 -2.71 -34.47 28.33
N ILE A 153 -2.02 -35.58 28.03
CA ILE A 153 -0.69 -35.88 28.57
C ILE A 153 0.40 -35.11 27.80
N GLN A 154 0.34 -35.10 26.47
CA GLN A 154 1.39 -34.48 25.64
C GLN A 154 1.14 -33.00 25.34
N GLY A 155 -0.11 -32.52 25.41
CA GLY A 155 -0.44 -31.13 25.17
C GLY A 155 -0.24 -30.63 23.72
N ALA A 156 -0.01 -31.52 22.76
CA ALA A 156 0.25 -31.16 21.36
C ALA A 156 -1.03 -30.67 20.65
N ALA A 157 -0.95 -29.53 19.95
CA ALA A 157 -2.10 -28.90 19.29
C ALA A 157 -2.73 -29.81 18.22
N GLU A 158 -1.90 -30.62 17.56
CA GLU A 158 -2.27 -31.60 16.54
C GLU A 158 -3.16 -32.71 17.15
N LEU A 159 -2.77 -33.23 18.33
CA LEU A 159 -3.52 -34.26 19.04
C LEU A 159 -4.80 -33.73 19.66
N ILE A 160 -4.80 -32.47 20.14
CA ILE A 160 -6.00 -31.81 20.66
C ILE A 160 -7.01 -31.59 19.53
N ALA A 161 -6.57 -31.08 18.37
CA ALA A 161 -7.41 -30.90 17.19
C ALA A 161 -8.01 -32.23 16.73
N LEU A 162 -7.18 -33.27 16.59
CA LEU A 162 -7.63 -34.61 16.19
C LEU A 162 -8.63 -35.19 17.19
N SER A 163 -8.37 -35.04 18.49
CA SER A 163 -9.29 -35.50 19.54
C SER A 163 -10.66 -34.83 19.45
N MET A 164 -10.69 -33.51 19.30
CA MET A 164 -11.95 -32.74 19.21
C MET A 164 -12.74 -33.08 17.95
N ILE A 165 -12.08 -33.27 16.81
CA ILE A 165 -12.72 -33.69 15.56
C ILE A 165 -13.35 -35.07 15.72
N LEU A 166 -12.61 -36.04 16.28
CA LEU A 166 -13.12 -37.39 16.51
C LEU A 166 -14.30 -37.40 17.50
N GLN A 167 -14.24 -36.57 18.54
CA GLN A 167 -15.35 -36.38 19.47
C GLN A 167 -16.57 -35.72 18.81
N ALA A 168 -16.38 -34.78 17.89
CA ALA A 168 -17.48 -34.17 17.13
C ALA A 168 -18.14 -35.20 16.20
N LEU A 169 -17.35 -36.00 15.48
CA LEU A 169 -17.84 -37.07 14.62
C LEU A 169 -18.62 -38.13 15.41
N LYS A 170 -18.17 -38.47 16.62
CA LYS A 170 -18.88 -39.39 17.51
C LYS A 170 -20.27 -38.86 17.88
N GLU A 171 -20.38 -37.59 18.28
CA GLU A 171 -21.67 -37.00 18.63
C GLU A 171 -22.59 -36.88 17.41
N LEU A 172 -22.03 -36.55 16.24
CA LEU A 172 -22.77 -36.49 14.98
C LEU A 172 -23.35 -37.88 14.62
N TYR A 173 -22.55 -38.94 14.73
CA TYR A 173 -23.01 -40.31 14.51
C TYR A 173 -24.11 -40.70 15.52
N GLY A 174 -23.90 -40.39 16.80
CA GLY A 174 -24.88 -40.63 17.86
C GLY A 174 -26.19 -39.86 17.64
N SER A 175 -26.11 -38.64 17.12
CA SER A 175 -27.26 -37.81 16.77
C SER A 175 -28.10 -38.47 15.69
N ILE A 176 -27.47 -38.91 14.58
CA ILE A 176 -28.17 -39.58 13.48
C ILE A 176 -28.88 -40.85 13.97
N HIS A 177 -28.22 -41.62 14.84
CA HIS A 177 -28.79 -42.85 15.40
C HIS A 177 -30.02 -42.58 16.30
N ASP A 178 -29.94 -41.59 17.17
CA ASP A 178 -31.02 -41.25 18.10
C ASP A 178 -32.21 -40.61 17.39
N LEU A 179 -31.97 -39.74 16.40
CA LEU A 179 -33.01 -39.18 15.54
C LEU A 179 -33.79 -40.28 14.81
N ARG A 180 -33.08 -41.27 14.26
CA ARG A 180 -33.72 -42.43 13.58
C ARG A 180 -34.58 -43.28 14.52
N LYS A 181 -34.33 -43.24 15.83
CA LYS A 181 -35.12 -43.93 16.85
C LYS A 181 -36.27 -43.08 17.43
N GLY A 182 -36.50 -41.88 16.90
CA GLY A 182 -37.52 -40.94 17.39
C GLY A 182 -37.13 -40.23 18.70
N LEU A 183 -35.85 -40.27 19.09
CA LEU A 183 -35.33 -39.57 20.27
C LEU A 183 -34.83 -38.17 19.86
N TYR A 184 -35.78 -37.30 19.49
CA TYR A 184 -35.47 -36.01 18.88
C TYR A 184 -34.67 -35.07 19.79
N LEU A 185 -35.01 -35.00 21.08
CA LEU A 185 -34.34 -34.12 22.04
C LEU A 185 -32.86 -34.49 22.20
N GLU A 186 -32.56 -35.77 22.39
CA GLU A 186 -31.19 -36.29 22.51
C GLU A 186 -30.42 -36.17 21.19
N GLY A 187 -31.09 -36.45 20.08
CA GLY A 187 -30.54 -36.32 18.73
C GLY A 187 -30.09 -34.90 18.42
N VAL A 188 -30.95 -33.90 18.63
CA VAL A 188 -30.64 -32.48 18.40
C VAL A 188 -29.56 -31.99 19.37
N ALA A 189 -29.60 -32.40 20.63
CA ALA A 189 -28.58 -32.05 21.62
C ALA A 189 -27.18 -32.54 21.22
N LYS A 190 -27.06 -33.78 20.75
CA LYS A 190 -25.78 -34.33 20.27
C LYS A 190 -25.30 -33.61 19.02
N LEU A 191 -26.21 -33.23 18.12
CA LEU A 191 -25.87 -32.43 16.94
C LEU A 191 -25.27 -31.07 17.34
N ALA A 192 -25.88 -30.38 18.30
CA ALA A 192 -25.38 -29.11 18.83
C ALA A 192 -24.01 -29.28 19.51
N MET A 193 -23.81 -30.35 20.28
CA MET A 193 -22.51 -30.67 20.88
C MET A 193 -21.43 -30.98 19.85
N ALA A 194 -21.79 -31.65 18.74
CA ALA A 194 -20.87 -31.89 17.62
C ALA A 194 -20.39 -30.56 17.01
N ALA A 195 -21.30 -29.62 16.78
CA ALA A 195 -20.98 -28.29 16.26
C ALA A 195 -20.08 -27.49 17.21
N ILE A 196 -20.36 -27.54 18.52
CA ILE A 196 -19.53 -26.89 19.56
C ILE A 196 -18.11 -27.46 19.54
N ARG A 197 -17.97 -28.80 19.53
CA ARG A 197 -16.65 -29.45 19.48
C ARG A 197 -15.89 -29.16 18.19
N GLY A 198 -16.59 -29.12 17.05
CA GLY A 198 -16.01 -28.70 15.77
C GLY A 198 -15.49 -27.27 15.82
N HIS A 199 -16.25 -26.34 16.40
CA HIS A 199 -15.81 -24.95 16.59
C HIS A 199 -14.62 -24.85 17.54
N GLN A 200 -14.62 -25.59 18.65
CA GLN A 200 -13.50 -25.65 19.60
C GLN A 200 -12.22 -26.21 18.98
N ALA A 201 -12.31 -27.05 17.94
CA ALA A 201 -11.14 -27.56 17.23
C ALA A 201 -10.47 -26.50 16.33
N CYS A 202 -11.20 -25.50 15.84
CA CYS A 202 -10.70 -24.54 14.83
C CYS A 202 -9.40 -23.81 15.23
N PRO A 203 -9.24 -23.27 16.46
CA PRO A 203 -7.99 -22.62 16.86
C PRO A 203 -6.81 -23.60 16.85
N HIS A 204 -7.01 -24.84 17.30
CA HIS A 204 -5.98 -25.86 17.34
C HIS A 204 -5.57 -26.34 15.94
N ILE A 205 -6.51 -26.40 15.00
CA ILE A 205 -6.24 -26.69 13.57
C ILE A 205 -5.36 -25.60 12.96
N ARG A 206 -5.63 -24.32 13.25
CA ARG A 206 -4.77 -23.21 12.78
C ARG A 206 -3.37 -23.28 13.38
N THR A 207 -3.25 -23.56 14.67
CA THR A 207 -1.95 -23.73 15.34
C THR A 207 -1.17 -24.93 14.79
N ALA A 208 -1.82 -26.07 14.59
CA ALA A 208 -1.22 -27.25 13.95
C ALA A 208 -0.75 -26.95 12.52
N HIS A 209 -1.54 -26.19 11.75
CA HIS A 209 -1.15 -25.74 10.42
C HIS A 209 0.09 -24.82 10.48
N ARG A 210 0.13 -23.84 11.39
CA ARG A 210 1.30 -22.97 11.57
C ARG A 210 2.57 -23.73 11.97
N ASN A 211 2.44 -24.71 12.87
CA ASN A 211 3.56 -25.55 13.32
C ASN A 211 4.14 -26.42 12.19
N LEU A 212 3.29 -26.87 11.26
CA LEU A 212 3.69 -27.70 10.13
C LEU A 212 4.28 -26.90 8.95
N PHE A 213 3.96 -25.61 8.82
CA PHE A 213 4.22 -24.84 7.59
C PHE A 213 5.01 -23.52 7.76
N GLY A 214 5.49 -23.20 8.97
CA GLY A 214 6.25 -21.97 9.25
C GLY A 214 5.35 -20.73 9.44
N SER A 215 5.87 -19.70 10.09
CA SER A 215 5.19 -18.40 10.22
C SER A 215 5.50 -17.50 9.02
N GLU A 216 4.50 -16.77 8.54
CA GLU A 216 4.68 -15.66 7.58
C GLU A 216 5.40 -14.48 8.26
N LEU A 217 6.15 -13.70 7.48
CA LEU A 217 6.68 -12.41 7.92
C LEU A 217 5.50 -11.47 8.21
N THR A 218 5.40 -10.91 9.41
CA THR A 218 4.37 -9.91 9.74
C THR A 218 4.91 -8.50 9.51
N LYS A 219 4.02 -7.50 9.42
CA LYS A 219 4.44 -6.09 9.26
C LYS A 219 5.34 -5.66 10.43
N GLU A 220 4.99 -6.00 11.67
CA GLU A 220 5.80 -5.60 12.83
C GLU A 220 7.21 -6.20 12.80
N LYS A 221 7.34 -7.47 12.39
CA LYS A 221 8.66 -8.11 12.23
C LYS A 221 9.46 -7.53 11.07
N PHE A 222 8.80 -7.05 10.02
CA PHE A 222 9.49 -6.39 8.93
C PHE A 222 9.98 -5.00 9.34
N GLU A 223 9.16 -4.23 10.06
CA GLU A 223 9.56 -2.94 10.63
C GLU A 223 10.78 -3.11 11.56
N GLU A 224 10.81 -4.15 12.40
CA GLU A 224 11.98 -4.49 13.23
C GLU A 224 13.26 -4.73 12.39
N PHE A 225 13.14 -5.35 11.21
CA PHE A 225 14.27 -5.55 10.29
C PHE A 225 14.73 -4.24 9.63
N VAL A 226 13.79 -3.37 9.25
CA VAL A 226 14.11 -2.08 8.62
C VAL A 226 14.79 -1.16 9.63
N GLU A 227 14.27 -1.10 10.85
CA GLU A 227 14.80 -0.28 11.96
C GLU A 227 16.12 -0.80 12.53
N SER A 228 16.54 -2.03 12.20
CA SER A 228 17.80 -2.57 12.72
C SER A 228 19.01 -1.81 12.16
N GLU A 229 19.85 -1.27 13.05
CA GLU A 229 21.14 -0.64 12.68
C GLU A 229 22.18 -1.65 12.14
N GLU A 230 21.88 -2.96 12.21
CA GLU A 230 22.73 -4.00 11.63
C GLU A 230 22.61 -4.01 10.09
N LYS A 231 23.75 -4.16 9.41
CA LYS A 231 23.81 -4.56 7.99
C LYS A 231 23.46 -6.05 7.81
N GLU A 232 22.35 -6.48 8.41
CA GLU A 232 21.80 -7.82 8.28
C GLU A 232 21.05 -7.92 6.93
N THR A 233 21.14 -9.09 6.30
CA THR A 233 20.33 -9.40 5.10
C THR A 233 18.93 -9.89 5.49
N LEU A 234 17.91 -9.67 4.67
CA LEU A 234 16.56 -10.17 4.96
C LEU A 234 16.56 -11.70 5.11
N ASP A 235 17.37 -12.44 4.34
CA ASP A 235 17.52 -13.90 4.48
C ASP A 235 18.01 -14.31 5.88
N GLN A 236 19.05 -13.64 6.38
CA GLN A 236 19.57 -13.85 7.73
C GLN A 236 18.51 -13.56 8.79
N PHE A 237 17.79 -12.44 8.63
CA PHE A 237 16.70 -12.07 9.52
C PHE A 237 15.59 -13.13 9.54
N LEU A 238 15.18 -13.62 8.36
CA LEU A 238 14.15 -14.65 8.22
C LEU A 238 14.61 -15.97 8.86
N VAL A 239 15.84 -16.41 8.61
CA VAL A 239 16.43 -17.63 9.21
C VAL A 239 16.49 -17.50 10.73
N ARG A 240 16.98 -16.36 11.24
CA ARG A 240 17.06 -16.05 12.68
C ARG A 240 15.70 -16.10 13.35
N ASN A 241 14.66 -15.65 12.65
CA ASN A 241 13.28 -15.66 13.13
C ASN A 241 12.49 -16.93 12.80
N ASN A 242 13.12 -17.93 12.18
CA ASN A 242 12.49 -19.16 11.70
C ASN A 242 11.25 -18.89 10.81
N ILE A 243 11.36 -17.87 9.96
CA ILE A 243 10.36 -17.47 8.96
C ILE A 243 10.73 -18.12 7.63
N SER A 244 9.73 -18.55 6.88
CA SER A 244 9.93 -19.09 5.54
C SER A 244 10.62 -18.07 4.63
N GLY A 245 11.62 -18.50 3.85
CA GLY A 245 12.19 -17.71 2.74
C GLY A 245 11.19 -17.41 1.61
N HIS A 246 9.92 -17.79 1.77
CA HIS A 246 8.80 -17.39 0.93
C HIS A 246 7.93 -16.39 1.69
N ILE A 247 7.95 -15.14 1.26
CA ILE A 247 7.16 -14.04 1.80
C ILE A 247 6.00 -13.74 0.84
N LYS A 248 4.82 -13.49 1.40
CA LYS A 248 3.63 -13.18 0.63
C LYS A 248 2.90 -11.97 1.18
N GLY A 249 2.42 -11.09 0.29
CA GLY A 249 1.47 -10.03 0.65
C GLY A 249 2.03 -8.89 1.50
N ILE A 250 3.35 -8.71 1.50
CA ILE A 250 4.01 -7.64 2.28
C ILE A 250 4.17 -6.39 1.42
N THR A 251 3.96 -5.23 2.05
CA THR A 251 4.32 -3.94 1.48
C THR A 251 5.67 -3.51 2.04
N PHE A 252 6.64 -3.34 1.17
CA PHE A 252 7.96 -2.83 1.48
C PHE A 252 7.92 -1.31 1.30
N GLU A 253 7.88 -0.60 2.43
CA GLU A 253 7.99 0.86 2.51
C GLU A 253 9.49 1.18 2.67
N SER A 254 10.05 2.02 1.79
CA SER A 254 11.43 2.54 1.74
C SER A 254 12.52 1.80 2.55
N PHE A 255 13.53 1.25 1.87
CA PHE A 255 14.70 0.69 2.55
C PHE A 255 15.98 0.94 1.77
N GLN A 256 17.04 1.25 2.51
CA GLN A 256 18.37 1.59 1.98
C GLN A 256 19.44 0.67 2.58
N ASP A 257 20.52 0.43 1.85
CA ASP A 257 21.69 -0.35 2.31
C ASP A 257 21.38 -1.79 2.77
N LYS A 258 20.27 -2.38 2.28
CA LYS A 258 19.87 -3.76 2.64
C LYS A 258 20.15 -4.75 1.52
N THR A 259 20.43 -5.98 1.91
CA THR A 259 20.56 -7.11 0.99
C THR A 259 19.42 -8.10 1.20
N ILE A 260 18.76 -8.50 0.12
CA ILE A 260 17.72 -9.53 0.08
C ILE A 260 18.24 -10.67 -0.79
N ASN A 261 18.49 -11.83 -0.20
CA ASN A 261 19.10 -12.97 -0.89
C ASN A 261 18.24 -14.23 -0.75
N ASN A 262 18.18 -15.10 -1.75
CA ASN A 262 17.55 -16.43 -1.66
C ASN A 262 16.06 -16.45 -1.24
N VAL A 263 15.33 -15.35 -1.45
CA VAL A 263 13.93 -15.20 -1.05
C VAL A 263 12.97 -15.35 -2.25
N LYS A 264 11.78 -15.87 -2.01
CA LYS A 264 10.63 -15.79 -2.92
C LYS A 264 9.66 -14.75 -2.40
N LEU A 265 9.31 -13.77 -3.22
CA LEU A 265 8.33 -12.74 -2.93
C LEU A 265 7.12 -12.96 -3.83
N GLN A 266 5.95 -13.11 -3.21
CA GLN A 266 4.70 -13.34 -3.92
C GLN A 266 3.66 -12.30 -3.50
N ASP A 267 2.95 -11.70 -4.47
CA ASP A 267 1.87 -10.75 -4.20
C ASP A 267 2.32 -9.58 -3.29
N CYS A 268 3.63 -9.25 -3.28
CA CYS A 268 4.21 -8.17 -2.48
C CYS A 268 4.18 -6.83 -3.24
N THR A 269 4.11 -5.73 -2.50
CA THR A 269 4.16 -4.38 -3.05
C THR A 269 5.42 -3.67 -2.58
N PHE A 270 6.09 -2.95 -3.47
CA PHE A 270 7.18 -2.05 -3.17
C PHE A 270 6.69 -0.64 -3.42
N THR A 271 6.72 0.17 -2.38
CA THR A 271 6.29 1.57 -2.42
C THR A 271 7.47 2.46 -2.09
N GLU A 272 7.39 3.71 -2.53
CA GLU A 272 8.38 4.75 -2.22
C GLU A 272 9.74 4.53 -2.89
N GLN A 273 10.77 5.17 -2.33
CA GLN A 273 12.12 5.20 -2.87
C GLN A 273 13.02 4.24 -2.11
N SER A 274 13.92 3.56 -2.80
CA SER A 274 14.91 2.68 -2.23
C SER A 274 16.23 2.89 -2.98
N ALA A 275 17.33 2.88 -2.25
CA ALA A 275 18.66 3.11 -2.80
C ALA A 275 19.64 2.09 -2.22
N ASP A 276 20.68 1.72 -2.99
CA ASP A 276 21.76 0.85 -2.53
C ASP A 276 21.28 -0.53 -2.03
N VAL A 277 20.22 -1.04 -2.66
CA VAL A 277 19.64 -2.35 -2.33
C VAL A 277 20.25 -3.44 -3.20
N VAL A 278 20.53 -4.60 -2.62
CA VAL A 278 20.97 -5.79 -3.37
C VAL A 278 19.91 -6.87 -3.31
N PHE A 279 19.33 -7.22 -4.45
CA PHE A 279 18.51 -8.42 -4.63
C PHE A 279 19.33 -9.52 -5.30
N ALA A 280 19.59 -10.62 -4.60
CA ALA A 280 20.35 -11.76 -5.11
C ALA A 280 19.53 -13.05 -5.07
N ASN A 281 19.42 -13.77 -6.19
CA ASN A 281 18.70 -15.04 -6.27
C ASN A 281 17.23 -14.95 -5.82
N VAL A 282 16.59 -13.79 -6.04
CA VAL A 282 15.21 -13.51 -5.60
C VAL A 282 14.22 -13.82 -6.72
N LYS A 283 13.10 -14.46 -6.37
CA LYS A 283 11.98 -14.70 -7.30
C LYS A 283 10.78 -13.85 -6.91
N PHE A 284 10.36 -12.98 -7.81
CA PHE A 284 9.18 -12.13 -7.66
C PHE A 284 8.05 -12.69 -8.51
N THR A 285 6.88 -12.88 -7.90
CA THR A 285 5.67 -13.36 -8.59
C THR A 285 4.50 -12.46 -8.21
N ASN A 286 3.83 -11.87 -9.20
CA ASN A 286 2.71 -10.94 -9.00
C ASN A 286 3.05 -9.76 -8.07
N CYS A 287 4.33 -9.34 -8.03
CA CYS A 287 4.74 -8.20 -7.21
C CYS A 287 4.46 -6.87 -7.92
N SER A 288 4.10 -5.85 -7.15
CA SER A 288 3.93 -4.48 -7.65
C SER A 288 5.11 -3.60 -7.22
N PHE A 289 5.65 -2.87 -8.19
CA PHE A 289 6.66 -1.83 -8.11
C PHE A 289 6.12 -0.52 -8.72
N LYS A 290 4.80 -0.42 -8.87
CA LYS A 290 4.15 0.74 -9.47
C LYS A 290 4.50 2.00 -8.69
N ASP A 291 4.85 3.08 -9.41
CA ASP A 291 5.21 4.39 -8.84
C ASP A 291 6.40 4.34 -7.86
N SER A 292 7.15 3.24 -7.82
CA SER A 292 8.32 3.08 -6.94
C SER A 292 9.59 3.62 -7.59
N SER A 293 10.59 3.96 -6.77
CA SER A 293 11.89 4.40 -7.25
C SER A 293 13.00 3.53 -6.67
N PHE A 294 13.84 2.98 -7.53
CA PHE A 294 15.05 2.24 -7.16
C PHE A 294 16.27 2.89 -7.78
N TRP A 295 17.29 3.06 -6.95
CA TRP A 295 18.57 3.68 -7.28
C TRP A 295 19.71 2.78 -6.85
N HIS A 296 20.77 2.72 -7.66
CA HIS A 296 21.97 1.90 -7.39
C HIS A 296 21.66 0.47 -6.98
N THR A 297 20.49 -0.03 -7.38
CA THR A 297 19.98 -1.30 -6.92
C THR A 297 20.53 -2.39 -7.82
N LEU A 298 21.13 -3.41 -7.19
CA LEU A 298 21.68 -4.57 -7.89
C LEU A 298 20.65 -5.70 -7.88
N PHE A 299 20.18 -6.09 -9.06
CA PHE A 299 19.41 -7.30 -9.28
C PHE A 299 20.30 -8.38 -9.89
N GLN A 300 20.67 -9.39 -9.09
CA GLN A 300 21.55 -10.48 -9.48
C GLN A 300 20.80 -11.82 -9.46
N ASN A 301 20.75 -12.51 -10.60
CA ASN A 301 20.11 -13.82 -10.75
C ASN A 301 18.61 -13.81 -10.32
N CYS A 302 17.91 -12.71 -10.61
CA CYS A 302 16.50 -12.54 -10.24
C CYS A 302 15.54 -12.96 -11.35
N SER A 303 14.33 -13.35 -10.98
CA SER A 303 13.23 -13.56 -11.92
C SER A 303 11.97 -12.84 -11.47
N PHE A 304 11.32 -12.13 -12.39
CA PHE A 304 10.06 -11.44 -12.18
C PHE A 304 9.00 -12.04 -13.09
N GLN A 305 7.88 -12.45 -12.52
CA GLN A 305 6.76 -13.02 -13.26
C GLN A 305 5.51 -12.23 -12.93
N HIS A 306 4.82 -11.72 -13.96
CA HIS A 306 3.56 -10.99 -13.82
C HIS A 306 3.67 -9.78 -12.87
N SER A 307 4.83 -9.13 -12.84
CA SER A 307 5.07 -7.98 -11.97
C SER A 307 4.71 -6.67 -12.66
N ASN A 308 4.27 -5.69 -11.87
CA ASN A 308 3.89 -4.37 -12.36
C ASN A 308 4.95 -3.33 -12.00
N PHE A 309 5.57 -2.70 -12.99
CA PHE A 309 6.54 -1.61 -12.88
C PHE A 309 6.02 -0.33 -13.55
N THR A 310 4.70 -0.18 -13.68
CA THR A 310 4.12 1.02 -14.30
C THR A 310 4.59 2.28 -13.56
N ASP A 311 5.11 3.26 -14.30
CA ASP A 311 5.70 4.50 -13.78
C ASP A 311 6.87 4.31 -12.79
N ALA A 312 7.46 3.10 -12.71
CA ALA A 312 8.61 2.84 -11.85
C ALA A 312 9.88 3.54 -12.36
N VAL A 313 10.67 4.07 -11.46
CA VAL A 313 11.99 4.63 -11.73
C VAL A 313 13.02 3.60 -11.30
N LEU A 314 13.83 3.10 -12.23
CA LEU A 314 14.86 2.09 -12.05
C LEU A 314 16.19 2.63 -12.59
N ASN A 315 16.53 3.85 -12.19
CA ASN A 315 17.69 4.57 -12.72
C ASN A 315 18.97 4.11 -12.02
N GLU A 316 20.08 4.15 -12.76
CA GLU A 316 21.42 3.78 -12.26
C GLU A 316 21.45 2.39 -11.59
N CYS A 317 20.54 1.50 -12.00
CA CYS A 317 20.42 0.15 -11.46
C CYS A 317 21.28 -0.83 -12.27
N THR A 318 21.72 -1.90 -11.63
CA THR A 318 22.45 -2.99 -12.29
C THR A 318 21.61 -4.25 -12.33
N PHE A 319 21.39 -4.79 -13.53
CA PHE A 319 20.66 -6.03 -13.76
C PHE A 319 21.59 -7.07 -14.35
N ASN A 320 21.89 -8.14 -13.62
CA ASN A 320 22.74 -9.23 -14.07
C ASN A 320 22.01 -10.57 -13.99
N GLN A 321 21.84 -11.21 -15.15
CA GLN A 321 21.10 -12.48 -15.29
C GLN A 321 19.66 -12.38 -14.76
N VAL A 322 18.96 -11.33 -15.17
CA VAL A 322 17.58 -11.07 -14.76
C VAL A 322 16.62 -11.47 -15.88
N THR A 323 15.54 -12.16 -15.52
CA THR A 323 14.44 -12.47 -16.45
C THR A 323 13.16 -11.80 -15.97
N PHE A 324 12.53 -11.02 -16.86
CA PHE A 324 11.18 -10.51 -16.71
C PHE A 324 10.26 -11.30 -17.63
N PHE A 325 9.17 -11.84 -17.09
CA PHE A 325 8.19 -12.60 -17.84
C PHE A 325 6.79 -12.04 -17.60
N ALA A 326 6.11 -11.65 -18.67
CA ALA A 326 4.73 -11.14 -18.60
C ALA A 326 4.54 -9.98 -17.61
N SER A 327 5.60 -9.16 -17.43
CA SER A 327 5.61 -7.99 -16.56
C SER A 327 5.32 -6.70 -17.35
N ASP A 328 4.75 -5.72 -16.66
CA ASP A 328 4.38 -4.42 -17.24
C ASP A 328 5.39 -3.35 -16.83
N PHE A 329 5.96 -2.62 -17.79
CA PHE A 329 6.89 -1.50 -17.59
C PHE A 329 6.38 -0.21 -18.21
N THR A 330 5.06 -0.08 -18.36
CA THR A 330 4.46 1.11 -18.96
C THR A 330 4.99 2.38 -18.29
N ARG A 331 5.66 3.26 -19.07
CA ARG A 331 6.31 4.50 -18.60
C ARG A 331 7.41 4.34 -17.54
N ALA A 332 7.94 3.14 -17.34
CA ALA A 332 9.07 2.92 -16.45
C ALA A 332 10.35 3.56 -17.03
N CYS A 333 11.26 4.01 -16.17
CA CYS A 333 12.54 4.61 -16.54
C CYS A 333 13.71 3.73 -16.11
N PHE A 334 14.70 3.54 -16.99
CA PHE A 334 15.93 2.78 -16.73
C PHE A 334 17.18 3.64 -16.97
N ASN A 335 17.11 4.94 -16.74
CA ASN A 335 18.18 5.86 -17.15
C ASN A 335 19.53 5.41 -16.56
N ASP A 336 20.58 5.42 -17.40
CA ASP A 336 21.95 5.10 -16.99
C ASP A 336 22.14 3.71 -16.35
N SER A 337 21.18 2.79 -16.56
CA SER A 337 21.26 1.44 -15.99
C SER A 337 22.14 0.48 -16.78
N ILE A 338 22.73 -0.49 -16.09
CA ILE A 338 23.57 -1.53 -16.68
C ILE A 338 22.78 -2.84 -16.75
N MET A 339 22.74 -3.46 -17.93
CA MET A 339 21.99 -4.68 -18.18
C MET A 339 22.86 -5.78 -18.81
N GLN A 340 23.22 -6.79 -18.03
CA GLN A 340 23.97 -7.94 -18.50
C GLN A 340 23.11 -9.21 -18.49
N LYS A 341 22.92 -9.83 -19.66
CA LYS A 341 22.10 -11.05 -19.82
C LYS A 341 20.67 -10.88 -19.30
N VAL A 342 20.06 -9.72 -19.55
CA VAL A 342 18.67 -9.43 -19.18
C VAL A 342 17.72 -9.93 -20.26
N ASN A 343 16.61 -10.53 -19.88
CA ASN A 343 15.59 -11.01 -20.80
C ASN A 343 14.21 -10.44 -20.45
N PHE A 344 13.68 -9.57 -21.31
CA PHE A 344 12.29 -9.11 -21.26
C PHE A 344 11.45 -10.02 -22.16
N HIS A 345 10.66 -10.92 -21.59
CA HIS A 345 9.85 -11.87 -22.34
C HIS A 345 8.35 -11.63 -22.12
N ALA A 346 7.61 -11.43 -23.21
CA ALA A 346 6.17 -11.16 -23.18
C ALA A 346 5.81 -9.95 -22.29
N CYS A 347 6.71 -8.97 -22.18
CA CYS A 347 6.52 -7.78 -21.35
C CYS A 347 5.76 -6.68 -22.11
N THR A 348 5.12 -5.78 -21.36
CA THR A 348 4.65 -4.50 -21.88
C THR A 348 5.73 -3.45 -21.66
N LEU A 349 6.32 -2.87 -22.72
CA LEU A 349 7.33 -1.82 -22.64
C LEU A 349 6.83 -0.49 -23.23
N LEU A 350 5.52 -0.24 -23.10
CA LEU A 350 4.86 0.97 -23.62
C LEU A 350 5.47 2.22 -22.99
N GLU A 351 5.99 3.15 -23.80
CA GLU A 351 6.63 4.40 -23.31
C GLU A 351 7.80 4.17 -22.33
N THR A 352 8.33 2.96 -22.22
CA THR A 352 9.45 2.68 -21.31
C THR A 352 10.71 3.38 -21.79
N ASN A 353 11.43 4.04 -20.89
CA ASN A 353 12.63 4.79 -21.19
C ASN A 353 13.91 3.99 -20.92
N PHE A 354 14.74 3.81 -21.95
CA PHE A 354 16.06 3.17 -21.89
C PHE A 354 17.19 4.15 -22.25
N HIS A 355 17.05 5.43 -21.88
CA HIS A 355 18.10 6.43 -22.09
C HIS A 355 19.42 6.01 -21.42
N ALA A 356 20.53 6.11 -22.16
CA ALA A 356 21.88 5.81 -21.68
C ALA A 356 22.07 4.39 -21.08
N VAL A 357 21.16 3.44 -21.34
CA VAL A 357 21.31 2.06 -20.88
C VAL A 357 22.48 1.36 -21.57
N GLN A 358 23.28 0.64 -20.77
CA GLN A 358 24.36 -0.21 -21.25
C GLN A 358 23.93 -1.68 -21.20
N ALA A 359 23.43 -2.21 -22.32
CA ALA A 359 22.96 -3.58 -22.44
C ALA A 359 23.98 -4.49 -23.16
N LYS A 360 24.27 -5.65 -22.55
CA LYS A 360 25.15 -6.67 -23.12
C LYS A 360 24.53 -8.05 -23.01
N ASN A 361 24.45 -8.76 -24.14
CA ASN A 361 23.84 -10.09 -24.24
C ASN A 361 22.37 -10.11 -23.76
N SER A 362 21.67 -8.98 -23.88
CA SER A 362 20.30 -8.81 -23.40
C SER A 362 19.30 -8.94 -24.55
N LYS A 363 18.08 -9.36 -24.23
CA LYS A 363 17.05 -9.73 -25.21
C LYS A 363 15.70 -9.14 -24.84
N ILE A 364 14.92 -8.82 -25.88
CA ILE A 364 13.51 -8.46 -25.78
C ILE A 364 12.76 -9.43 -26.68
N VAL A 365 11.84 -10.22 -26.14
CA VAL A 365 11.23 -11.36 -26.83
C VAL A 365 9.72 -11.31 -26.68
N ASN A 366 8.97 -11.26 -27.79
CA ASN A 366 7.51 -11.24 -27.81
C ASN A 366 6.87 -10.13 -26.97
N SER A 367 7.57 -9.01 -26.78
CA SER A 367 7.12 -7.89 -25.93
C SER A 367 6.45 -6.80 -26.76
N ASP A 368 5.60 -6.01 -26.11
CA ASP A 368 5.09 -4.75 -26.66
C ASP A 368 6.17 -3.67 -26.53
N LEU A 369 6.47 -2.99 -27.62
CA LEU A 369 7.50 -1.98 -27.82
C LEU A 369 6.92 -0.67 -28.38
N THR A 370 5.58 -0.54 -28.36
CA THR A 370 4.89 0.67 -28.79
C THR A 370 5.43 1.87 -28.02
N ASP A 371 5.94 2.88 -28.73
CA ASP A 371 6.50 4.10 -28.12
C ASP A 371 7.63 3.90 -27.10
N CYS A 372 8.26 2.71 -27.10
CA CYS A 372 9.39 2.40 -26.23
C CYS A 372 10.64 3.21 -26.64
N LEU A 373 11.23 3.96 -25.71
CA LEU A 373 12.34 4.87 -25.98
C LEU A 373 13.70 4.13 -25.84
N LEU A 374 14.10 3.41 -26.89
CA LEU A 374 15.38 2.68 -27.00
C LEU A 374 16.57 3.57 -27.45
N LEU A 375 16.59 4.83 -27.02
CA LEU A 375 17.46 5.95 -27.44
C LEU A 375 18.95 5.56 -27.64
N GLY A 376 19.34 5.20 -28.86
CA GLY A 376 20.70 4.68 -29.14
C GLY A 376 21.00 3.27 -28.60
N THR A 377 20.12 2.68 -27.78
CA THR A 377 20.30 1.39 -27.12
C THR A 377 19.66 0.22 -27.87
N LYS A 378 18.83 0.47 -28.89
CA LYS A 378 18.15 -0.58 -29.68
C LYS A 378 19.08 -1.70 -30.18
N LYS A 379 20.27 -1.35 -30.68
CA LYS A 379 21.25 -2.33 -31.21
C LYS A 379 21.89 -3.20 -30.12
N GLN A 380 21.78 -2.81 -28.86
CA GLN A 380 22.34 -3.52 -27.72
C GLN A 380 21.43 -4.68 -27.27
N PHE A 381 20.17 -4.70 -27.73
CA PHE A 381 19.21 -5.78 -27.48
C PHE A 381 19.03 -6.67 -28.71
N THR A 382 18.97 -7.98 -28.49
CA THR A 382 18.41 -8.90 -29.49
C THR A 382 16.88 -8.88 -29.38
N ILE A 383 16.19 -8.30 -30.36
CA ILE A 383 14.73 -8.21 -30.39
C ILE A 383 14.15 -9.34 -31.23
N LEU A 384 13.26 -10.16 -30.65
CA LEU A 384 12.68 -11.35 -31.28
C LEU A 384 11.15 -11.38 -31.11
N GLY A 385 10.41 -11.09 -32.19
CA GLY A 385 8.94 -11.05 -32.14
C GLY A 385 8.38 -9.88 -31.34
N GLY A 386 7.06 -9.89 -31.09
CA GLY A 386 6.34 -8.80 -30.43
C GLY A 386 5.92 -7.70 -31.41
N THR A 387 5.55 -6.54 -30.87
CA THR A 387 5.18 -5.39 -31.70
C THR A 387 6.44 -4.73 -32.29
N PRO A 388 6.42 -4.23 -33.53
CA PRO A 388 7.54 -3.48 -34.08
C PRO A 388 7.87 -2.23 -33.26
N HIS A 389 9.14 -2.01 -32.94
CA HIS A 389 9.59 -0.78 -32.29
C HIS A 389 9.39 0.44 -33.21
N LYS A 390 8.48 1.33 -32.81
CA LYS A 390 8.15 2.59 -33.50
C LYS A 390 7.70 3.64 -32.50
N ILE A 391 8.25 4.84 -32.60
CA ILE A 391 7.74 6.04 -31.92
C ILE A 391 6.64 6.65 -32.80
N THR A 392 5.46 6.82 -32.24
CA THR A 392 4.23 7.22 -32.94
C THR A 392 3.67 8.55 -32.46
N ARG A 393 4.17 9.07 -31.33
CA ARG A 393 3.70 10.29 -30.67
C ARG A 393 4.90 11.21 -30.39
N PRO A 394 4.69 12.54 -30.29
CA PRO A 394 5.76 13.47 -29.97
C PRO A 394 6.41 13.16 -28.63
N VAL A 395 7.73 13.27 -28.57
CA VAL A 395 8.54 13.09 -27.35
C VAL A 395 8.86 14.46 -26.77
N VAL A 396 8.40 14.69 -25.54
CA VAL A 396 8.69 15.91 -24.79
C VAL A 396 9.78 15.60 -23.76
N GLY A 397 10.94 16.25 -23.92
CA GLY A 397 12.00 16.23 -22.94
C GLY A 397 11.58 17.03 -21.72
N LEU A 398 11.56 16.40 -20.55
CA LEU A 398 11.17 17.02 -19.30
C LEU A 398 12.34 16.94 -18.32
N ALA A 399 12.86 18.10 -17.92
CA ALA A 399 13.83 18.17 -16.83
C ALA A 399 13.15 17.66 -15.55
N TRP A 400 13.75 16.68 -14.90
CA TRP A 400 13.14 15.94 -13.79
C TRP A 400 14.18 15.70 -12.70
N ASN A 401 13.79 15.82 -11.42
CA ASN A 401 14.59 15.32 -10.31
C ASN A 401 13.95 14.01 -9.85
N PHE A 402 14.65 12.91 -10.11
CA PHE A 402 14.09 11.59 -9.81
C PHE A 402 14.19 11.26 -8.31
N ARG A 403 14.99 12.00 -7.52
CA ARG A 403 15.05 11.86 -6.05
C ARG A 403 13.89 12.58 -5.38
N PHE A 404 13.54 13.76 -5.90
CA PHE A 404 12.42 14.54 -5.42
C PHE A 404 11.65 14.99 -6.64
N ASN A 405 10.64 14.19 -7.02
CA ASN A 405 9.82 14.41 -8.22
C ASN A 405 9.29 15.86 -8.35
N GLY A 406 9.24 16.62 -7.25
CA GLY A 406 8.83 18.02 -7.21
C GLY A 406 7.34 18.17 -7.51
N ALA A 407 6.71 19.24 -7.02
CA ALA A 407 5.31 19.48 -7.38
C ALA A 407 5.20 19.83 -8.88
N TYR A 408 6.04 20.75 -9.36
CA TYR A 408 5.95 21.34 -10.70
C TYR A 408 6.07 20.32 -11.84
N ALA A 409 7.18 19.57 -11.88
CA ALA A 409 7.45 18.61 -12.96
C ALA A 409 6.40 17.50 -13.06
N VAL A 410 5.85 17.05 -11.92
CA VAL A 410 4.77 16.04 -11.89
C VAL A 410 3.51 16.52 -12.63
N TYR A 411 3.08 17.76 -12.42
CA TYR A 411 1.88 18.28 -13.12
C TYR A 411 2.15 18.54 -14.59
N ILE A 412 3.35 19.01 -14.95
CA ILE A 412 3.76 19.12 -16.36
C ILE A 412 3.75 17.74 -17.03
N ASN A 413 4.29 16.71 -16.37
CA ASN A 413 4.25 15.34 -16.88
C ASN A 413 2.81 14.82 -17.07
N LYS A 414 1.90 15.11 -16.13
CA LYS A 414 0.47 14.78 -16.29
C LYS A 414 -0.15 15.51 -17.49
N ALA A 415 0.18 16.78 -17.68
CA ALA A 415 -0.31 17.56 -18.82
C ALA A 415 0.20 17.01 -20.16
N ILE A 416 1.49 16.66 -20.25
CA ILE A 416 2.08 16.00 -21.44
C ILE A 416 1.35 14.68 -21.75
N GLN A 417 1.12 13.85 -20.73
CA GLN A 417 0.41 12.58 -20.88
C GLN A 417 -1.05 12.77 -21.31
N LYS A 418 -1.74 13.78 -20.78
CA LYS A 418 -3.13 14.13 -21.15
C LYS A 418 -3.23 14.50 -22.63
N GLU A 419 -2.24 15.22 -23.15
CA GLU A 419 -2.09 15.55 -24.57
C GLU A 419 -1.54 14.39 -25.42
N LYS A 420 -1.42 13.19 -24.83
CA LYS A 420 -0.94 11.96 -25.46
C LYS A 420 0.49 12.06 -25.99
N ALA A 421 1.29 13.01 -25.52
CA ALA A 421 2.72 13.03 -25.80
C ALA A 421 3.47 12.10 -24.84
N ILE A 422 4.72 11.75 -25.20
CA ILE A 422 5.57 10.87 -24.41
C ILE A 422 6.51 11.75 -23.58
N SER A 423 6.51 11.59 -22.27
CA SER A 423 7.45 12.29 -21.39
C SER A 423 8.77 11.56 -21.32
N LEU A 424 9.80 12.11 -21.96
CA LEU A 424 11.17 11.71 -21.75
C LEU A 424 11.76 12.49 -20.58
N LYS A 425 11.76 11.89 -19.40
CA LYS A 425 12.34 12.46 -18.19
C LYS A 425 13.87 12.32 -18.21
N PHE A 426 14.58 13.43 -18.03
CA PHE A 426 16.04 13.43 -17.87
C PHE A 426 16.42 14.09 -16.55
N ASP A 427 17.43 13.52 -15.90
CA ASP A 427 17.83 13.97 -14.57
C ASP A 427 18.57 15.30 -14.68
N TYR A 428 18.19 16.27 -13.86
CA TYR A 428 18.93 17.51 -13.71
C TYR A 428 19.82 17.54 -12.47
N GLU A 429 19.81 16.49 -11.63
CA GLU A 429 20.66 16.31 -10.43
C GLU A 429 21.19 14.86 -10.31
N PRO A 430 22.01 14.38 -11.27
CA PRO A 430 22.52 13.01 -11.26
C PRO A 430 23.45 12.75 -10.08
N PHE A 431 23.48 11.51 -9.59
CA PHE A 431 24.17 11.17 -8.33
C PHE A 431 25.69 11.19 -8.42
N GLU A 432 26.26 10.71 -9.52
CA GLU A 432 27.71 10.58 -9.66
C GLU A 432 28.43 11.92 -9.90
N MET A 433 27.71 13.04 -9.92
CA MET A 433 28.30 14.35 -10.18
C MET A 433 29.06 14.87 -8.96
N ASP A 434 30.35 15.18 -9.12
CA ASP A 434 31.13 15.84 -8.07
C ASP A 434 30.79 17.33 -8.08
N THR A 435 29.90 17.72 -7.16
CA THR A 435 29.40 19.09 -7.04
C THR A 435 30.50 20.09 -6.68
N PHE A 436 31.55 19.65 -5.98
CA PHE A 436 32.67 20.51 -5.60
C PHE A 436 33.55 20.83 -6.81
N ASP A 437 33.92 19.81 -7.58
CA ASP A 437 34.71 19.98 -8.79
C ASP A 437 33.93 20.74 -9.87
N LEU A 438 32.63 20.46 -10.04
CA LEU A 438 31.78 21.22 -10.96
C LEU A 438 31.71 22.69 -10.56
N LYS A 439 31.51 22.98 -9.26
CA LYS A 439 31.50 24.36 -8.75
C LYS A 439 32.78 25.10 -9.10
N LYS A 440 33.93 24.50 -8.83
CA LYS A 440 35.24 25.08 -9.15
C LYS A 440 35.39 25.34 -10.66
N GLU A 441 34.89 24.42 -11.49
CA GLU A 441 34.89 24.57 -12.94
C GLU A 441 34.04 25.76 -13.40
N VAL A 442 32.78 25.83 -12.94
CA VAL A 442 31.84 26.92 -13.23
C VAL A 442 32.41 28.27 -12.81
N GLU A 443 32.85 28.39 -11.55
CA GLU A 443 33.40 29.64 -11.01
C GLU A 443 34.69 30.07 -11.73
N GLY A 444 35.55 29.10 -12.07
CA GLY A 444 36.78 29.35 -12.82
C GLY A 444 36.51 29.88 -14.23
N LEU A 445 35.59 29.24 -14.97
CA LEU A 445 35.21 29.68 -16.32
C LEU A 445 34.49 31.02 -16.29
N VAL A 446 33.53 31.24 -15.39
CA VAL A 446 32.82 32.52 -15.30
C VAL A 446 33.78 33.66 -14.91
N THR A 447 34.73 33.40 -14.00
CA THR A 447 35.78 34.38 -13.67
C THR A 447 36.63 34.72 -14.89
N HIS A 448 37.04 33.71 -15.67
CA HIS A 448 37.78 33.91 -16.91
C HIS A 448 36.97 34.72 -17.93
N ILE A 449 35.68 34.42 -18.10
CA ILE A 449 34.77 35.15 -19.00
C ILE A 449 34.64 36.62 -18.58
N ASN A 450 34.47 36.88 -17.29
CA ASN A 450 34.35 38.24 -16.75
C ASN A 450 35.62 39.07 -16.94
N ALA A 451 36.79 38.44 -16.84
CA ALA A 451 38.08 39.09 -17.05
C ALA A 451 38.33 39.44 -18.53
N ASN A 452 37.90 38.58 -19.46
CA ASN A 452 38.21 38.73 -20.89
C ASN A 452 37.11 39.43 -21.70
N LYS A 453 35.85 39.40 -21.22
CA LYS A 453 34.66 40.00 -21.86
C LYS A 453 34.59 39.78 -23.38
N PRO A 454 34.32 38.55 -23.84
CA PRO A 454 34.31 38.23 -25.27
C PRO A 454 33.31 39.11 -26.03
N TYR A 455 33.74 39.67 -27.17
CA TYR A 455 32.97 40.66 -27.93
C TYR A 455 31.64 40.12 -28.50
N HIS A 456 31.53 38.81 -28.72
CA HIS A 456 30.35 38.15 -29.31
C HIS A 456 29.61 37.21 -28.36
N MET A 457 29.82 37.35 -27.05
CA MET A 457 29.15 36.53 -26.04
C MET A 457 27.64 36.84 -26.00
N LEU A 458 26.80 35.79 -26.06
CA LEU A 458 25.36 35.91 -25.78
C LEU A 458 25.10 36.09 -24.28
N SER A 459 25.65 35.18 -23.47
CA SER A 459 25.58 35.20 -22.00
C SER A 459 26.77 34.46 -21.41
N ARG A 460 26.96 34.59 -20.08
CA ARG A 460 27.98 33.82 -19.35
C ARG A 460 27.73 32.32 -19.46
N ALA A 461 26.47 31.90 -19.38
CA ALA A 461 26.08 30.50 -19.49
C ALA A 461 26.45 29.91 -20.86
N ASP A 462 26.11 30.61 -21.94
CA ASP A 462 26.45 30.17 -23.29
C ASP A 462 27.97 30.13 -23.53
N GLU A 463 28.70 31.15 -23.08
CA GLU A 463 30.16 31.18 -23.20
C GLU A 463 30.84 30.09 -22.37
N MET A 464 30.36 29.84 -21.14
CA MET A 464 30.86 28.77 -20.28
C MET A 464 30.74 27.41 -20.95
N LEU A 465 29.56 27.10 -21.50
CA LEU A 465 29.32 25.84 -22.23
C LEU A 465 30.18 25.72 -23.51
N ARG A 466 30.55 26.85 -24.13
CA ARG A 466 31.44 26.87 -25.32
C ARG A 466 32.92 26.70 -24.96
N LEU A 467 33.35 27.20 -23.80
CA LEU A 467 34.75 27.16 -23.36
C LEU A 467 35.10 25.91 -22.55
N ALA A 468 34.12 25.20 -21.99
CA ALA A 468 34.32 24.00 -21.20
C ALA A 468 35.10 22.91 -21.99
N PRO A 469 36.22 22.36 -21.45
CA PRO A 469 36.94 21.25 -22.06
C PRO A 469 36.05 20.01 -22.24
N GLU A 470 36.23 19.21 -23.29
CA GLU A 470 35.38 18.02 -23.53
C GLU A 470 35.45 16.97 -22.41
N ASP A 471 36.59 16.87 -21.72
CA ASP A 471 36.85 15.94 -20.62
C ASP A 471 36.39 16.44 -19.24
N SER A 472 35.99 17.71 -19.15
CA SER A 472 35.46 18.33 -17.94
C SER A 472 34.03 17.88 -17.60
N GLN A 473 33.52 18.18 -16.40
CA GLN A 473 32.14 17.81 -16.05
C GLN A 473 31.13 18.59 -16.90
N ILE A 474 31.36 19.88 -17.15
CA ILE A 474 30.48 20.70 -18.03
C ILE A 474 30.53 20.18 -19.47
N GLY A 475 31.70 19.77 -19.95
CA GLY A 475 31.87 19.16 -21.28
C GLY A 475 31.11 17.84 -21.42
N GLN A 476 31.20 16.96 -20.42
CA GLN A 476 30.45 15.70 -20.37
C GLN A 476 28.94 15.92 -20.32
N ILE A 477 28.47 16.88 -19.52
CA ILE A 477 27.05 17.30 -19.47
C ILE A 477 26.59 17.76 -20.85
N SER A 478 27.35 18.67 -21.48
CA SER A 478 27.01 19.22 -22.79
C SER A 478 26.89 18.11 -23.85
N LYS A 479 27.83 17.16 -23.84
CA LYS A 479 27.80 16.01 -24.74
C LYS A 479 26.58 15.11 -24.50
N LYS A 480 26.31 14.73 -23.24
CA LYS A 480 25.17 13.87 -22.90
C LYS A 480 23.85 14.53 -23.28
N MET A 481 23.73 15.84 -23.07
CA MET A 481 22.54 16.60 -23.42
C MET A 481 22.35 16.69 -24.94
N ALA A 482 23.41 16.94 -25.71
CA ALA A 482 23.35 16.93 -27.17
C ALA A 482 22.91 15.55 -27.74
N GLU A 483 23.43 14.46 -27.17
CA GLU A 483 23.02 13.09 -27.54
C GLU A 483 21.54 12.84 -27.22
N LEU A 484 21.03 13.40 -26.12
CA LEU A 484 19.65 13.26 -25.71
C LEU A 484 18.69 14.10 -26.57
N MET A 485 19.03 15.35 -26.84
CA MET A 485 18.18 16.32 -27.54
C MET A 485 17.82 15.91 -28.97
N VAL A 486 18.63 15.06 -29.62
CA VAL A 486 18.32 14.44 -30.91
C VAL A 486 17.02 13.60 -30.89
N HIS A 487 16.58 13.19 -29.71
CA HIS A 487 15.39 12.37 -29.51
C HIS A 487 14.18 13.13 -28.97
N ILE A 488 14.30 14.45 -28.80
CA ILE A 488 13.29 15.30 -28.20
C ILE A 488 12.66 16.17 -29.29
N ASP A 489 11.32 16.12 -29.39
CA ASP A 489 10.54 16.97 -30.31
C ASP A 489 10.19 18.33 -29.69
N ALA A 490 10.11 18.40 -28.35
CA ALA A 490 9.89 19.63 -27.60
C ALA A 490 10.50 19.55 -26.18
N LEU A 491 10.96 20.67 -25.62
CA LEU A 491 11.57 20.73 -24.30
C LEU A 491 10.65 21.45 -23.30
N ALA A 492 10.54 20.90 -22.08
CA ALA A 492 9.84 21.53 -20.97
C ALA A 492 10.78 21.69 -19.77
N LEU A 493 10.91 22.94 -19.30
CA LEU A 493 11.72 23.32 -18.14
C LEU A 493 10.78 23.75 -17.00
N PRO A 494 10.69 22.97 -15.91
CA PRO A 494 9.77 23.23 -14.81
C PRO A 494 10.21 24.40 -13.91
N GLY A 495 9.31 24.83 -13.03
CA GLY A 495 9.64 25.72 -11.92
C GLY A 495 10.60 25.08 -10.91
N GLY A 496 11.06 25.87 -9.92
CA GLY A 496 12.00 25.42 -8.91
C GLY A 496 12.61 26.55 -8.10
N GLU A 497 13.75 26.26 -7.46
CA GLU A 497 14.60 27.21 -6.76
C GLU A 497 15.21 28.29 -7.67
N ASP A 498 15.83 29.30 -7.06
CA ASP A 498 16.40 30.44 -7.77
C ASP A 498 17.51 30.06 -8.75
N VAL A 499 17.61 30.82 -9.85
CA VAL A 499 18.77 30.75 -10.74
C VAL A 499 19.95 31.45 -10.07
N GLU A 500 21.14 30.87 -10.18
CA GLU A 500 22.31 31.32 -9.44
C GLU A 500 22.83 32.67 -9.96
N GLU A 501 23.03 33.61 -9.03
CA GLU A 501 23.42 34.99 -9.32
C GLU A 501 24.72 35.12 -10.13
N LEU A 502 25.63 34.14 -10.02
CA LEU A 502 26.90 34.12 -10.74
C LEU A 502 26.71 34.27 -12.26
N PHE A 503 25.59 33.79 -12.81
CA PHE A 503 25.32 33.83 -14.24
C PHE A 503 24.86 35.20 -14.76
N TYR A 504 24.41 36.11 -13.88
CA TYR A 504 23.85 37.40 -14.30
C TYR A 504 24.26 38.62 -13.42
N LYS A 505 25.00 38.43 -12.32
CA LYS A 505 25.54 39.49 -11.45
C LYS A 505 27.05 39.42 -11.34
N ASP A 506 27.72 40.57 -11.28
CA ASP A 506 29.20 40.63 -11.13
C ASP A 506 29.69 40.20 -9.74
N LYS A 507 28.85 40.31 -8.71
CA LYS A 507 29.17 40.00 -7.32
C LYS A 507 28.01 39.21 -6.70
N PRO A 508 28.05 37.86 -6.73
CA PRO A 508 27.01 37.04 -6.13
C PRO A 508 27.04 37.15 -4.59
N LEU A 509 25.89 36.97 -3.95
CA LEU A 509 25.71 37.16 -2.50
C LEU A 509 25.91 35.88 -1.64
N HIS A 510 25.96 34.69 -2.25
CA HIS A 510 25.93 33.41 -1.52
C HIS A 510 27.15 32.52 -1.82
N GLU A 511 27.69 31.87 -0.77
CA GLU A 511 28.91 31.04 -0.86
C GLU A 511 28.64 29.53 -1.04
N ASP A 512 27.43 29.04 -0.73
CA ASP A 512 27.08 27.60 -0.81
C ASP A 512 26.04 27.33 -1.90
N ILE A 513 26.51 27.31 -3.15
CA ILE A 513 25.69 27.21 -4.36
C ILE A 513 25.97 25.89 -5.07
N ASN A 514 24.92 25.18 -5.48
CA ASN A 514 24.98 23.99 -6.32
C ASN A 514 24.57 24.34 -7.76
N TYR A 515 25.52 24.31 -8.70
CA TYR A 515 25.29 24.69 -10.10
C TYR A 515 24.80 23.55 -11.00
N VAL A 516 24.64 22.33 -10.47
CA VAL A 516 24.36 21.12 -11.28
C VAL A 516 23.14 21.31 -12.18
N ARG A 517 22.00 21.69 -11.59
CA ARG A 517 20.75 21.88 -12.35
C ARG A 517 20.89 22.94 -13.43
N SER A 518 21.42 24.11 -13.10
CA SER A 518 21.55 25.20 -14.07
C SER A 518 22.49 24.84 -15.21
N VAL A 519 23.61 24.16 -14.95
CA VAL A 519 24.50 23.69 -16.03
C VAL A 519 23.78 22.69 -16.95
N MET A 520 23.04 21.72 -16.38
CA MET A 520 22.25 20.74 -17.13
C MET A 520 21.18 21.41 -17.99
N GLU A 521 20.39 22.32 -17.42
CA GLU A 521 19.32 22.99 -18.15
C GLU A 521 19.85 24.03 -19.14
N PHE A 522 20.95 24.74 -18.85
CA PHE A 522 21.61 25.60 -19.84
C PHE A 522 22.12 24.80 -21.03
N ALA A 523 22.67 23.59 -20.80
CA ALA A 523 23.04 22.70 -21.89
C ALA A 523 21.82 22.31 -22.73
N ALA A 524 20.67 22.04 -22.10
CA ALA A 524 19.43 21.73 -22.80
C ALA A 524 18.91 22.93 -23.63
N VAL A 525 18.95 24.14 -23.06
CA VAL A 525 18.57 25.38 -23.75
C VAL A 525 19.50 25.65 -24.93
N ARG A 526 20.83 25.49 -24.76
CA ARG A 526 21.80 25.65 -25.85
C ARG A 526 21.49 24.74 -27.02
N GLU A 527 21.22 23.46 -26.75
CA GLU A 527 20.85 22.50 -27.79
C GLU A 527 19.49 22.83 -28.42
N ALA A 528 18.50 23.24 -27.63
CA ALA A 528 17.21 23.68 -28.14
C ALA A 528 17.32 24.90 -29.05
N VAL A 529 18.21 25.86 -28.75
CA VAL A 529 18.52 27.00 -29.62
C VAL A 529 19.18 26.52 -30.92
N ALA A 530 20.17 25.63 -30.82
CA ALA A 530 20.91 25.13 -31.98
C ALA A 530 20.02 24.34 -32.96
N THR A 531 19.08 23.56 -32.42
CA THR A 531 18.20 22.65 -33.17
C THR A 531 16.82 23.24 -33.45
N LYS A 532 16.50 24.42 -32.90
CA LYS A 532 15.17 25.06 -32.94
C LYS A 532 14.07 24.17 -32.35
N THR A 533 14.40 23.45 -31.29
CA THR A 533 13.43 22.64 -30.55
C THR A 533 12.45 23.54 -29.81
N PRO A 534 11.13 23.44 -30.06
CA PRO A 534 10.12 24.18 -29.31
C PRO A 534 10.29 23.95 -27.81
N THR A 535 10.36 25.03 -27.04
CA THR A 535 10.69 25.00 -25.62
C THR A 535 9.68 25.81 -24.81
N ILE A 536 9.16 25.21 -23.74
CA ILE A 536 8.41 25.92 -22.71
C ILE A 536 9.26 26.03 -21.43
N GLY A 537 9.42 27.25 -20.93
CA GLY A 537 10.07 27.52 -19.65
C GLY A 537 9.07 28.09 -18.65
N ILE A 538 8.94 27.46 -17.49
CA ILE A 538 7.93 27.82 -16.48
C ILE A 538 8.61 28.28 -15.21
N CYS A 539 8.22 29.45 -14.68
CA CYS A 539 8.77 30.10 -13.50
C CYS A 539 10.31 30.15 -13.56
N ARG A 540 11.01 29.33 -12.77
CA ARG A 540 12.47 29.14 -12.88
C ARG A 540 12.93 28.83 -14.31
N GLY A 541 12.25 27.95 -15.03
CA GLY A 541 12.58 27.64 -16.43
C GLY A 541 12.52 28.86 -17.35
N SER A 542 11.55 29.76 -17.12
CA SER A 542 11.45 31.05 -17.83
C SER A 542 12.65 31.95 -17.51
N GLN A 543 12.99 32.06 -16.22
CA GLN A 543 14.11 32.85 -15.73
C GLN A 543 15.46 32.35 -16.26
N LEU A 544 15.68 31.03 -16.24
CA LEU A 544 16.89 30.39 -16.74
C LEU A 544 17.08 30.67 -18.24
N VAL A 545 16.02 30.52 -19.05
CA VAL A 545 16.08 30.84 -20.48
C VAL A 545 16.38 32.33 -20.68
N ASN A 546 15.76 33.22 -19.91
CA ASN A 546 16.06 34.66 -19.96
C ASN A 546 17.55 34.95 -19.69
N VAL A 547 18.13 34.32 -18.66
CA VAL A 547 19.56 34.44 -18.32
C VAL A 547 20.44 33.87 -19.44
N TYR A 548 20.06 32.75 -20.06
CA TYR A 548 20.79 32.19 -21.20
C TYR A 548 20.83 33.15 -22.40
N PHE A 549 19.75 33.88 -22.67
CA PHE A 549 19.69 34.93 -23.69
C PHE A 549 20.34 36.26 -23.25
N GLY A 550 21.02 36.31 -22.10
CA GLY A 550 21.78 37.46 -21.62
C GLY A 550 20.98 38.46 -20.79
N GLY A 551 19.77 38.10 -20.36
CA GLY A 551 18.97 38.89 -19.42
C GLY A 551 19.45 38.77 -17.97
N THR A 552 18.84 39.56 -17.08
CA THR A 552 19.12 39.58 -15.63
C THR A 552 17.85 39.35 -14.82
N LEU A 553 18.01 38.98 -13.54
CA LEU A 553 16.93 38.77 -12.59
C LEU A 553 17.04 39.73 -11.40
N ARG A 554 15.90 40.03 -10.78
CA ARG A 554 15.77 40.78 -9.52
C ARG A 554 14.90 40.02 -8.54
N ASN A 555 15.14 40.25 -7.25
CA ASN A 555 14.22 39.78 -6.22
C ASN A 555 12.98 40.68 -6.20
N VAL A 556 11.82 40.07 -5.95
CA VAL A 556 10.54 40.74 -5.82
C VAL A 556 9.88 40.28 -4.52
N ASP A 557 9.46 41.25 -3.71
CA ASP A 557 8.69 40.97 -2.50
C ASP A 557 7.22 40.74 -2.90
N HIS A 558 6.55 39.79 -2.24
CA HIS A 558 5.08 39.62 -2.28
C HIS A 558 4.42 38.93 -3.50
N HIS A 559 5.07 37.95 -4.15
CA HIS A 559 4.41 37.10 -5.17
C HIS A 559 4.36 35.62 -4.75
N PHE A 560 3.72 35.34 -3.62
CA PHE A 560 3.48 33.98 -3.14
C PHE A 560 1.97 33.69 -3.03
N ASP A 561 1.53 32.64 -3.71
CA ASP A 561 0.16 32.10 -3.68
C ASP A 561 -0.93 33.08 -4.14
N GLU A 562 -0.60 34.01 -5.03
CA GLU A 562 -1.55 34.98 -5.57
C GLU A 562 -2.06 34.57 -6.97
N LEU A 563 -3.35 34.80 -7.20
CA LEU A 563 -3.92 34.74 -8.55
C LEU A 563 -3.76 36.12 -9.19
N HIS A 564 -2.88 36.20 -10.17
CA HIS A 564 -2.73 37.40 -10.98
C HIS A 564 -3.76 37.43 -12.10
N ASP A 565 -4.36 38.59 -12.32
CA ASP A 565 -5.17 38.86 -13.51
C ASP A 565 -4.23 39.21 -14.67
N LEU A 566 -3.94 38.21 -15.51
CA LEU A 566 -2.95 38.30 -16.57
C LEU A 566 -3.62 38.73 -17.87
N ARG A 567 -3.10 39.80 -18.47
CA ARG A 567 -3.58 40.35 -19.74
C ARG A 567 -2.47 40.43 -20.76
N VAL A 568 -2.73 39.91 -21.97
CA VAL A 568 -1.79 40.04 -23.08
C VAL A 568 -1.70 41.50 -23.50
N ASN A 569 -0.48 42.03 -23.56
CA ASN A 569 -0.22 43.42 -23.88
C ASN A 569 -0.51 43.70 -25.36
N ASP A 570 -1.47 44.58 -25.63
CA ASP A 570 -1.86 44.92 -27.01
C ASP A 570 -0.80 45.77 -27.76
N SER A 571 0.17 46.33 -27.03
CA SER A 571 1.22 47.23 -27.55
C SER A 571 2.47 46.53 -28.07
N VAL A 572 2.56 45.21 -27.93
CA VAL A 572 3.70 44.40 -28.40
C VAL A 572 3.51 44.05 -29.89
N PRO A 573 4.59 43.66 -30.61
CA PRO A 573 4.49 43.27 -32.02
C PRO A 573 3.39 42.21 -32.27
N ALA A 574 2.60 42.43 -33.32
CA ALA A 574 1.39 41.65 -33.58
C ALA A 574 1.68 40.14 -33.77
N ALA A 575 2.81 39.77 -34.38
CA ALA A 575 3.13 38.37 -34.64
C ALA A 575 3.34 37.58 -33.34
N GLU A 576 4.04 38.16 -32.36
CA GLU A 576 4.31 37.60 -31.04
C GLU A 576 3.04 37.61 -30.18
N ARG A 577 2.30 38.72 -30.19
CA ARG A 577 1.02 38.86 -29.49
C ARG A 577 0.01 37.80 -29.95
N ASP A 578 -0.21 37.70 -31.25
CA ASP A 578 -1.24 36.84 -31.83
C ASP A 578 -0.83 35.36 -31.73
N PHE A 579 0.48 35.07 -31.79
CA PHE A 579 1.02 33.73 -31.49
C PHE A 579 0.70 33.31 -30.05
N PHE A 580 1.03 34.15 -29.06
CA PHE A 580 0.77 33.81 -27.66
C PHE A 580 -0.73 33.72 -27.34
N LYS A 581 -1.56 34.63 -27.89
CA LYS A 581 -3.02 34.53 -27.81
C LYS A 581 -3.56 33.24 -28.43
N GLY A 582 -2.96 32.76 -29.51
CA GLY A 582 -3.30 31.48 -30.12
C GLY A 582 -3.03 30.27 -29.23
N ILE A 583 -2.00 30.32 -28.39
CA ILE A 583 -1.68 29.27 -27.41
C ILE A 583 -2.67 29.28 -26.25
N ILE A 584 -2.91 30.45 -25.65
CA ILE A 584 -3.77 30.59 -24.47
C ILE A 584 -5.27 30.52 -24.81
N GLY A 585 -5.65 30.95 -26.01
CA GLY A 585 -7.06 31.01 -26.44
C GLY A 585 -7.88 32.14 -25.79
N ALA A 586 -7.25 33.08 -25.09
CA ALA A 586 -7.89 34.20 -24.42
C ALA A 586 -7.00 35.45 -24.39
N ASP A 587 -7.62 36.63 -24.27
CA ASP A 587 -6.92 37.91 -24.11
C ASP A 587 -6.54 38.20 -22.65
N GLN A 588 -7.28 37.61 -21.72
CA GLN A 588 -7.16 37.82 -20.28
C GLN A 588 -7.55 36.54 -19.54
N PHE A 589 -6.80 36.19 -18.50
CA PHE A 589 -7.00 34.97 -17.72
C PHE A 589 -6.35 35.10 -16.34
N ALA A 590 -6.77 34.28 -15.39
CA ALA A 590 -6.12 34.20 -14.08
C ALA A 590 -4.92 33.23 -14.15
N GLY A 591 -3.76 33.66 -13.66
CA GLY A 591 -2.54 32.86 -13.55
C GLY A 591 -2.06 32.74 -12.11
N VAL A 592 -1.49 31.60 -11.77
CA VAL A 592 -0.94 31.33 -10.44
C VAL A 592 0.47 31.90 -10.37
N SER A 593 0.70 32.85 -9.46
CA SER A 593 2.00 33.46 -9.20
C SER A 593 2.62 32.91 -7.91
N MET A 594 3.80 32.30 -8.05
CA MET A 594 4.55 31.67 -6.95
C MET A 594 6.06 31.85 -7.19
N HIS A 595 6.58 33.04 -6.95
CA HIS A 595 7.99 33.35 -7.14
C HIS A 595 8.46 34.54 -6.29
N HIS A 596 9.72 34.53 -5.86
CA HIS A 596 10.36 35.71 -5.25
C HIS A 596 11.51 36.27 -6.08
N GLN A 597 11.76 35.70 -7.26
CA GLN A 597 12.59 36.25 -8.32
C GLN A 597 11.76 36.54 -9.56
N ALA A 598 12.11 37.57 -10.31
CA ALA A 598 11.49 37.92 -11.58
C ALA A 598 12.54 38.46 -12.57
N ILE A 599 12.16 38.52 -13.85
CA ILE A 599 13.00 39.13 -14.88
C ILE A 599 13.18 40.63 -14.60
N ASP A 600 14.44 41.08 -14.60
CA ASP A 600 14.84 42.49 -14.48
C ASP A 600 15.13 43.07 -15.87
N GLN A 601 16.11 42.49 -16.57
CA GLN A 601 16.39 42.80 -17.98
C GLN A 601 16.05 41.59 -18.84
N VAL A 602 15.29 41.87 -19.90
CA VAL A 602 14.85 40.85 -20.85
C VAL A 602 16.02 40.47 -21.76
N GLY A 603 16.23 39.16 -21.92
CA GLY A 603 17.25 38.60 -22.78
C GLY A 603 17.07 38.95 -24.25
N LYS A 604 18.16 38.85 -25.00
CA LYS A 604 18.18 39.15 -26.43
C LYS A 604 17.15 38.30 -27.19
N ASP A 605 16.44 38.94 -28.11
CA ASP A 605 15.46 38.30 -28.99
C ASP A 605 14.24 37.67 -28.29
N LEU A 606 14.02 38.01 -27.02
CA LEU A 606 12.79 37.76 -26.28
C LEU A 606 11.89 39.00 -26.32
N THR A 607 10.58 38.77 -26.39
CA THR A 607 9.54 39.81 -26.35
C THR A 607 8.60 39.52 -25.19
N VAL A 608 8.51 40.44 -24.24
CA VAL A 608 7.53 40.36 -23.14
C VAL A 608 6.14 40.58 -23.70
N VAL A 609 5.25 39.62 -23.52
CA VAL A 609 3.85 39.66 -24.00
C VAL A 609 2.83 39.85 -22.87
N ILE A 610 3.21 39.57 -21.62
CA ILE A 610 2.46 39.94 -20.42
C ILE A 610 3.43 40.59 -19.44
N ASP A 611 3.05 41.74 -18.91
CA ASP A 611 3.76 42.46 -17.85
C ASP A 611 2.75 42.87 -16.79
N VAL A 612 3.09 42.66 -15.52
CA VAL A 612 2.28 43.06 -14.37
C VAL A 612 3.16 43.94 -13.49
N ASP A 613 2.83 45.23 -13.43
CA ASP A 613 3.53 46.24 -12.62
C ASP A 613 5.06 46.26 -12.82
N GLY A 614 5.52 46.09 -14.06
CA GLY A 614 6.95 46.05 -14.39
C GLY A 614 7.63 44.71 -14.05
N SER A 615 6.85 43.67 -13.77
CA SER A 615 7.29 42.28 -13.66
C SER A 615 6.83 41.52 -14.90
N PRO A 616 7.76 41.11 -15.80
CA PRO A 616 7.42 40.28 -16.96
C PRO A 616 6.84 38.93 -16.53
N GLU A 617 5.58 38.67 -16.91
CA GLU A 617 4.85 37.44 -16.58
C GLU A 617 4.84 36.41 -17.70
N ALA A 618 5.00 36.86 -18.94
CA ALA A 618 5.18 35.98 -20.08
C ALA A 618 6.03 36.63 -21.16
N SER A 619 6.88 35.83 -21.79
CA SER A 619 7.71 36.23 -22.93
C SER A 619 7.71 35.15 -24.01
N VAL A 620 7.92 35.56 -25.26
CA VAL A 620 8.13 34.64 -26.38
C VAL A 620 9.39 35.05 -27.15
N SER A 621 10.11 34.09 -27.72
CA SER A 621 11.20 34.43 -28.64
C SER A 621 10.67 34.93 -29.97
N LYS A 622 11.43 35.80 -30.66
CA LYS A 622 11.07 36.33 -31.99
C LYS A 622 10.86 35.24 -33.04
N ASP A 623 11.61 34.15 -32.94
CA ASP A 623 11.45 32.99 -33.82
C ASP A 623 10.30 32.05 -33.41
N ARG A 624 9.62 32.35 -32.29
CA ARG A 624 8.48 31.61 -31.73
C ARG A 624 8.81 30.18 -31.29
N ASN A 625 10.08 29.88 -31.08
CA ASN A 625 10.52 28.59 -30.54
C ASN A 625 10.43 28.51 -29.01
N PHE A 626 10.50 29.64 -28.31
CA PHE A 626 10.44 29.68 -26.85
C PHE A 626 9.17 30.37 -26.37
N VAL A 627 8.47 29.71 -25.45
CA VAL A 627 7.33 30.25 -24.70
C VAL A 627 7.70 30.22 -23.23
N LEU A 628 7.78 31.38 -22.61
CA LEU A 628 8.29 31.55 -21.25
C LEU A 628 7.18 32.15 -20.38
N THR A 629 6.84 31.49 -19.28
CA THR A 629 5.81 31.96 -18.34
C THR A 629 6.40 32.05 -16.94
N GLN A 630 6.22 33.17 -16.26
CA GLN A 630 6.59 33.32 -14.85
C GLN A 630 5.52 32.69 -13.95
N PHE A 631 4.25 32.82 -14.34
CA PHE A 631 3.14 32.08 -13.76
C PHE A 631 3.22 30.56 -14.03
N HIS A 632 2.45 29.79 -13.27
CA HIS A 632 2.41 28.32 -13.30
C HIS A 632 1.16 27.76 -14.02
N PRO A 633 1.18 27.60 -15.36
CA PRO A 633 0.06 27.03 -16.10
C PRO A 633 -0.27 25.58 -15.69
N GLU A 634 0.70 24.83 -15.19
CA GLU A 634 0.53 23.44 -14.72
C GLU A 634 -0.39 23.31 -13.50
N PHE A 635 -0.60 24.39 -12.76
CA PHE A 635 -1.53 24.43 -11.63
C PHE A 635 -2.90 24.99 -11.98
N ALA A 636 -3.14 25.42 -13.23
CA ALA A 636 -4.40 26.06 -13.62
C ALA A 636 -5.62 25.16 -13.40
N GLU A 637 -5.50 23.84 -13.60
CA GLU A 637 -6.59 22.90 -13.33
C GLU A 637 -6.84 22.71 -11.82
N LEU A 638 -5.80 22.58 -11.01
CA LEU A 638 -5.93 22.50 -9.55
C LEU A 638 -6.62 23.74 -8.97
N TYR A 639 -6.28 24.92 -9.49
CA TYR A 639 -6.93 26.16 -9.08
C TYR A 639 -8.37 26.26 -9.61
N ARG A 640 -8.69 25.76 -10.80
CA ARG A 640 -10.08 25.67 -11.26
C ARG A 640 -10.89 24.70 -10.40
N GLU A 641 -10.33 23.54 -10.06
CA GLU A 641 -10.95 22.55 -9.18
C GLU A 641 -11.17 23.14 -7.77
N SER A 642 -10.20 23.90 -7.25
CA SER A 642 -10.34 24.58 -5.95
C SER A 642 -11.31 25.76 -5.98
N LEU A 643 -11.47 26.43 -7.14
CA LEU A 643 -12.40 27.57 -7.33
C LEU A 643 -13.81 27.15 -7.80
N GLY A 644 -14.03 25.91 -8.26
CA GLY A 644 -15.36 25.40 -8.58
C GLY A 644 -15.41 24.06 -9.32
N THR A 645 -16.02 23.06 -8.67
CA THR A 645 -16.62 21.81 -9.20
C THR A 645 -15.78 20.52 -9.25
N GLN A 646 -15.36 20.01 -8.08
CA GLN A 646 -15.82 18.71 -7.56
C GLN A 646 -15.46 18.59 -6.07
N ASP A 647 -16.51 18.47 -5.24
CA ASP A 647 -16.53 18.02 -3.83
C ASP A 647 -15.17 17.81 -3.13
N THR A 648 -14.57 18.89 -2.60
CA THR A 648 -14.03 18.77 -1.24
C THR A 648 -15.18 19.20 -0.34
N THR A 649 -15.96 18.24 0.11
CA THR A 649 -17.05 18.54 1.04
C THR A 649 -16.46 19.03 2.36
N MET A 650 -17.24 19.79 3.14
CA MET A 650 -16.92 20.02 4.55
C MET A 650 -16.66 18.70 5.30
N GLU A 651 -17.23 17.59 4.84
CA GLU A 651 -17.00 16.24 5.35
C GLU A 651 -15.59 15.70 5.02
N ASP A 652 -15.01 16.04 3.86
CA ASP A 652 -13.66 15.58 3.47
C ASP A 652 -12.56 16.30 4.27
N LEU A 653 -12.70 17.61 4.49
CA LEU A 653 -11.81 18.37 5.38
C LEU A 653 -11.97 17.94 6.84
N GLN A 654 -13.20 17.63 7.28
CA GLN A 654 -13.45 17.08 8.62
C GLN A 654 -12.86 15.67 8.77
N ARG A 655 -12.91 14.84 7.73
CA ARG A 655 -12.37 13.48 7.72
C ARG A 655 -10.84 13.46 7.73
N GLN A 656 -10.19 14.33 6.94
CA GLN A 656 -8.73 14.49 7.01
C GLN A 656 -8.29 15.06 8.36
N ARG A 657 -9.02 16.06 8.88
CA ARG A 657 -8.79 16.59 10.24
C ARG A 657 -8.93 15.51 11.32
N GLU A 658 -9.90 14.59 11.22
CA GLU A 658 -10.06 13.46 12.14
C GLU A 658 -8.86 12.50 12.09
N ILE A 659 -8.33 12.22 10.89
CA ILE A 659 -7.14 11.37 10.72
C ILE A 659 -5.93 11.96 11.45
N TYR A 660 -5.66 13.26 11.28
CA TYR A 660 -4.53 13.92 11.96
C TYR A 660 -4.80 14.16 13.45
N SER A 661 -6.06 14.36 13.87
CA SER A 661 -6.44 14.46 15.27
C SER A 661 -6.28 13.12 16.01
N ASN A 662 -6.54 12.00 15.35
CA ASN A 662 -6.29 10.66 15.91
C ASN A 662 -4.79 10.36 16.02
N ALA A 663 -3.96 10.85 15.08
CA ALA A 663 -2.51 10.78 15.18
C ALA A 663 -1.97 11.57 16.40
N LEU A 664 -2.54 12.75 16.69
CA LEU A 664 -2.23 13.56 17.89
C LEU A 664 -2.68 12.92 19.22
N GLN A 665 -3.69 12.05 19.20
CA GLN A 665 -4.10 11.30 20.40
C GLN A 665 -3.14 10.13 20.70
N LEU A 666 -2.47 9.60 19.67
CA LEU A 666 -1.49 8.52 19.78
C LEU A 666 -0.09 9.06 20.13
N ASP A 667 0.25 10.26 19.62
CA ASP A 667 1.49 10.99 19.94
C ASP A 667 1.19 12.50 20.16
N PRO A 668 1.03 12.93 21.43
CA PRO A 668 0.68 14.31 21.77
C PRO A 668 1.75 15.36 21.41
N ASP A 669 3.01 14.95 21.23
CA ASP A 669 4.14 15.86 20.99
C ASP A 669 4.45 16.04 19.49
N ASN A 670 3.66 15.46 18.59
CA ASN A 670 3.83 15.57 17.14
C ASN A 670 3.53 16.99 16.63
N THR A 671 4.55 17.85 16.65
CA THR A 671 4.47 19.27 16.28
C THR A 671 4.02 19.52 14.84
N GLY A 672 4.33 18.60 13.91
CA GLY A 672 3.89 18.64 12.51
C GLY A 672 2.39 18.38 12.36
N ALA A 673 1.89 17.29 12.97
CA ALA A 673 0.45 17.00 13.02
C ALA A 673 -0.32 18.13 13.72
N ALA A 674 0.23 18.68 14.80
CA ALA A 674 -0.36 19.83 15.51
C ALA A 674 -0.46 21.08 14.63
N ALA A 675 0.54 21.35 13.79
CA ALA A 675 0.53 22.47 12.86
C ALA A 675 -0.50 22.27 11.74
N VAL A 676 -0.59 21.06 11.19
CA VAL A 676 -1.55 20.69 10.14
C VAL A 676 -2.98 20.78 10.66
N VAL A 677 -3.27 20.26 11.86
CA VAL A 677 -4.61 20.38 12.48
C VAL A 677 -4.99 21.85 12.71
N ARG A 678 -4.06 22.69 13.18
CA ARG A 678 -4.30 24.13 13.36
C ARG A 678 -4.57 24.86 12.04
N LEU A 679 -3.86 24.49 10.97
CA LEU A 679 -4.09 25.03 9.63
C LEU A 679 -5.46 24.60 9.10
N MET A 680 -5.82 23.32 9.25
CA MET A 680 -7.13 22.80 8.86
C MET A 680 -8.29 23.43 9.64
N ASP A 681 -8.11 23.67 10.95
CA ASP A 681 -9.08 24.38 11.78
C ASP A 681 -9.33 25.80 11.27
N LYS A 682 -8.26 26.54 10.94
CA LYS A 682 -8.36 27.88 10.34
C LYS A 682 -9.03 27.85 8.97
N SER A 683 -8.71 26.87 8.13
CA SER A 683 -9.34 26.73 6.81
C SER A 683 -10.83 26.41 6.92
N ILE A 684 -11.22 25.56 7.87
CA ILE A 684 -12.64 25.26 8.18
C ILE A 684 -13.38 26.50 8.68
N GLU A 685 -12.76 27.28 9.56
CA GLU A 685 -13.34 28.54 10.07
C GLU A 685 -13.51 29.56 8.95
N HIS A 686 -12.50 29.71 8.09
CA HIS A 686 -12.54 30.61 6.95
C HIS A 686 -13.62 30.20 5.92
N LEU A 687 -13.76 28.90 5.65
CA LEU A 687 -14.81 28.38 4.79
C LEU A 687 -16.21 28.63 5.36
N ARG A 688 -16.40 28.49 6.67
CA ARG A 688 -17.68 28.84 7.34
C ARG A 688 -17.97 30.33 7.28
N GLU A 689 -16.96 31.19 7.43
CA GLU A 689 -17.13 32.63 7.26
C GLU A 689 -17.46 33.02 5.82
N ILE A 690 -16.83 32.37 4.84
CA ILE A 690 -17.15 32.52 3.43
C ILE A 690 -18.58 32.08 3.16
N GLU A 691 -19.00 30.91 3.66
CA GLU A 691 -20.36 30.39 3.51
C GLU A 691 -21.39 31.33 4.17
N THR A 692 -21.08 31.86 5.35
CA THR A 692 -21.92 32.84 6.05
C THR A 692 -22.03 34.16 5.28
N LYS A 693 -20.91 34.72 4.82
CA LYS A 693 -20.89 35.95 4.00
C LYS A 693 -21.54 35.75 2.64
N PHE A 694 -21.39 34.57 2.04
CA PHE A 694 -22.04 34.21 0.78
C PHE A 694 -23.56 34.16 0.96
N ASN A 695 -24.05 33.52 2.04
CA ASN A 695 -25.46 33.50 2.41
C ASN A 695 -26.01 34.90 2.74
N GLU A 696 -25.22 35.77 3.40
CA GLU A 696 -25.58 37.17 3.66
C GLU A 696 -25.64 38.01 2.38
N VAL A 697 -24.70 37.81 1.45
CA VAL A 697 -24.68 38.48 0.13
C VAL A 697 -25.82 38.00 -0.76
N GLU A 698 -26.16 36.71 -0.71
CA GLU A 698 -27.29 36.14 -1.44
C GLU A 698 -28.63 36.63 -0.85
N ALA A 699 -28.75 36.70 0.48
CA ALA A 699 -29.87 37.32 1.17
C ALA A 699 -30.00 38.82 0.84
N ALA A 700 -28.90 39.57 0.80
CA ALA A 700 -28.89 41.00 0.45
C ALA A 700 -29.20 41.28 -1.02
N LYS A 701 -28.76 40.41 -1.95
CA LYS A 701 -29.13 40.46 -3.38
C LYS A 701 -30.61 40.18 -3.57
N ASN A 702 -31.17 39.18 -2.87
CA ASN A 702 -32.60 38.87 -2.91
C ASN A 702 -33.45 39.99 -2.29
N GLN A 703 -33.00 40.61 -1.19
CA GLN A 703 -33.71 41.72 -0.54
C GLN A 703 -33.67 43.02 -1.36
N ARG A 704 -32.54 43.34 -2.02
CA ARG A 704 -32.45 44.48 -2.96
C ARG A 704 -33.30 44.26 -4.21
N PHE A 705 -33.34 43.04 -4.74
CA PHE A 705 -34.18 42.68 -5.88
C PHE A 705 -35.67 42.81 -5.55
N PHE A 706 -36.11 42.31 -4.39
CA PHE A 706 -37.49 42.46 -3.90
C PHE A 706 -37.86 43.92 -3.57
N THR A 707 -36.97 44.69 -2.94
CA THR A 707 -37.21 46.10 -2.62
C THR A 707 -37.31 46.96 -3.89
N HIS A 708 -36.53 46.64 -4.93
CA HIS A 708 -36.60 47.29 -6.23
C HIS A 708 -37.89 46.90 -6.98
N LEU A 709 -38.35 45.64 -6.88
CA LEU A 709 -39.63 45.19 -7.45
C LEU A 709 -40.84 45.85 -6.78
N ILE A 710 -40.83 45.96 -5.44
CA ILE A 710 -41.93 46.59 -4.67
C ILE A 710 -41.99 48.10 -4.94
N ARG A 711 -40.86 48.81 -5.03
CA ARG A 711 -40.83 50.23 -5.44
C ARG A 711 -41.36 50.45 -6.86
N ARG A 712 -41.02 49.56 -7.80
CA ARG A 712 -41.51 49.63 -9.20
C ARG A 712 -43.00 49.31 -9.33
N GLN A 713 -43.54 48.48 -8.44
CA GLN A 713 -44.98 48.22 -8.37
C GLN A 713 -45.74 49.39 -7.71
N MET A 714 -45.23 49.95 -6.60
CA MET A 714 -45.89 51.09 -5.93
C MET A 714 -45.86 52.38 -6.75
N GLN A 715 -44.86 52.59 -7.62
CA GLN A 715 -44.84 53.70 -8.60
C GLN A 715 -45.73 53.48 -9.82
N LYS A 716 -46.27 52.27 -10.02
CA LYS A 716 -47.24 51.98 -11.09
C LYS A 716 -48.69 52.01 -10.61
N SER A 717 -48.93 52.08 -9.30
CA SER A 717 -50.25 52.13 -8.67
C SER A 717 -50.57 53.46 -7.96
N ALA A 718 -49.67 54.44 -8.04
CA ALA A 718 -49.90 55.87 -7.73
C ALA A 718 -49.68 56.68 -9.01
#